data_AF-A0A7G0XPQ1-F1
#
_entry.id   AF-A0A7G0XPQ1-F1
#
_cell.length_a   1.000
_cell.length_b   1.000
_cell.length_c   1.000
_cell.angle_alpha   90.00
_cell.angle_beta   90.00
_cell.angle_gamma   90.00
#
_symmetry.space_group_name_H-M   'P 1'
#
loop_
_entity.id
_entity.type
_entity.pdbx_description
1 polymer ?
#
loop_
_entity_poly.entity_id
_entity_poly.type
_entity_poly.pdbx_seq_one_letter_code
_entity_poly.pdbx_strand_id
1 'polypeptide(L)'
;MNQNYDIHNMRSPRYPLVNAPEAELENWIEICPESANPNPQSAIAIAGKVGLGVGKAILGSIFRKKREEELVARVLEEVYKVLWPTLDGYWNDLMLAAEELVNQAITDAVRSKALAELKGVHNTILLYKQAAEDWQNNPSDLALQERVRTQFRATNTVIAFAMPSFAVAGYEVPLLSVCTQAADLHLLLLRETVLFGREWGMSQEELDDYYSGEYGLIGLTKKYTDHCMNWYNQGLNRVSGGNAFTTTYSGVLWNKFNNFRREMTLTVLDTIATWPLYNPNLYPLGTKTELTRVLYTPSVGTGYLYGDETAGIYDGGKVKNFDLTATAELPFFSSLYSLKFAIDSNNDMNTTQIASCRQISKFTLASNTFEHGKSILGVVQTPDSGIQTVQIKQENYDVFKVFSGYATRASWSSSAHYHSFFHRLQFYRTNGNTESVIPVGGSGNIYTHNAYSEMPNNGYTDYSHRLVYVNSSGWVQRDFNSYILGGLGTDFSPTNFIFGWTHLSADPNNTLSADAITQIPAEKGYYTSITGNELLVSDITRSIKKAPGFTGGRVVNIGPNGSYMKLRVTPPANPTPTSYLVRLRYASNVDTQIYVERTLSSGDISGGTYQVAATTSGNLASLSYGAFALVETLAATFEGSTVDIKIQNMGTSPIILDKIEFIPIGEPVEEYDAKQSLKKARKAVNALFTNNQNNTLSLDVTDYDIDQAAKLVECMSDDIYPKEKMCLLDQVKCAKRLSQVRNLLNEGDFESSDGSGASGWLTSDRVYITSDNPVFKGNYLNMESAVVLEGYDKVFPTYVYQKIDESKLKPYTRYIVRGFVGNSKDLEVLVTRYDKEVDKKMNVPNDIIPTNPCTGTYRLEQCSYPIIPNNIMSQSIECDPCGNGYRSEIQNMTPPIHTKCKDPHEFEFHIDTGEIDFNINLGIGVILKIGTANGMATVDNLEVIEANPLTGEALARVKKREQKWKKEMEQKCKLTEKAVSVAKQAVDSLFTDAQKNRLQATTTMQDILNARAKVMAIPYVYHPYLEELSGMNYMISQTLQSDVYTASRLYQTRNVIRNGDFSEGLSEWHATDGANVQERDGKPHVLVISKWDANVSQEVCVQPERGYVLRVTARKEGTGNGYVTLSDCTAENTETVTFTANEPVGTPRTTAPARRTIAPAACDKTRYNESFGIVPDMNMTNYTAENTSKEVCSCGCNNTIHTPSYQAQAYSSTPSMPNVTGSSSGYITKTIEMFPETNRLRIEIGETEGTFLVESIELICMED
;
A
#
# COMPACT_ATOMS: atom_id res chain seq x y z
N MET A 1 60.45 44.54 -44.33
CA MET A 1 59.60 45.51 -45.06
C MET A 1 58.17 45.01 -45.01
N ASN A 2 57.32 45.85 -44.43
CA ASN A 2 55.85 46.02 -44.52
C ASN A 2 54.93 44.95 -45.15
N GLN A 3 53.84 44.70 -44.37
CA GLN A 3 52.40 44.69 -44.74
C GLN A 3 51.87 43.47 -45.54
N ASN A 4 50.70 42.89 -45.30
CA ASN A 4 49.49 43.31 -44.58
C ASN A 4 48.64 42.11 -44.09
N TYR A 5 47.82 42.38 -43.08
CA TYR A 5 46.72 41.58 -42.51
C TYR A 5 45.61 41.21 -43.51
N ASP A 6 44.94 40.08 -43.28
CA ASP A 6 43.48 40.08 -43.24
C ASP A 6 42.90 39.09 -42.22
N ILE A 7 41.88 39.54 -41.50
CA ILE A 7 41.29 38.98 -40.27
C ILE A 7 39.90 38.44 -40.63
N HIS A 8 39.61 37.18 -40.28
CA HIS A 8 38.25 36.80 -39.91
C HIS A 8 38.25 35.90 -38.67
N ASN A 9 37.93 36.53 -37.54
CA ASN A 9 37.56 35.93 -36.28
C ASN A 9 36.16 35.28 -36.38
N MET A 10 36.04 34.02 -35.97
CA MET A 10 34.92 33.57 -35.15
C MET A 10 35.46 32.71 -34.01
N ARG A 11 35.58 33.32 -32.83
CA ARG A 11 35.85 32.66 -31.56
C ARG A 11 34.53 32.13 -31.00
N SER A 12 34.45 30.83 -30.77
CA SER A 12 33.54 30.23 -29.79
C SER A 12 34.33 29.75 -28.58
N PRO A 13 33.84 29.93 -27.34
CA PRO A 13 34.53 29.51 -26.12
C PRO A 13 34.61 27.99 -26.07
N ARG A 14 35.83 27.45 -26.15
CA ARG A 14 36.11 26.00 -26.07
C ARG A 14 36.02 25.55 -24.61
N TYR A 15 35.05 24.70 -24.32
CA TYR A 15 34.94 23.94 -23.07
C TYR A 15 35.88 22.72 -23.13
N PRO A 16 36.55 22.34 -22.03
CA PRO A 16 37.61 21.31 -22.04
C PRO A 16 37.11 19.84 -22.03
N LEU A 17 35.87 19.54 -22.43
CA LEU A 17 35.32 18.16 -22.41
C LEU A 17 34.89 17.63 -23.79
N VAL A 18 35.29 18.28 -24.89
CA VAL A 18 34.82 17.93 -26.25
C VAL A 18 35.96 17.48 -27.20
N ASN A 19 37.22 17.43 -26.76
CA ASN A 19 38.27 16.82 -27.58
C ASN A 19 38.30 15.29 -27.38
N ALA A 20 38.50 14.56 -28.48
CA ALA A 20 38.59 13.10 -28.48
C ALA A 20 39.68 12.59 -27.50
N PRO A 21 39.40 11.57 -26.67
CA PRO A 21 40.30 11.12 -25.61
C PRO A 21 41.35 10.12 -26.10
N GLU A 22 41.34 9.68 -27.37
CA GLU A 22 42.36 8.73 -27.85
C GLU A 22 43.78 9.30 -27.69
N ALA A 23 43.98 10.59 -27.96
CA ALA A 23 45.26 11.27 -27.74
C ALA A 23 45.56 11.58 -26.26
N GLU A 24 44.55 11.59 -25.37
CA GLU A 24 44.74 11.81 -23.93
C GLU A 24 44.98 10.50 -23.15
N LEU A 25 44.42 9.37 -23.60
CA LEU A 25 44.68 8.03 -23.04
C LEU A 25 46.10 7.55 -23.38
N GLU A 26 46.59 7.84 -24.60
CA GLU A 26 47.98 7.55 -24.99
C GLU A 26 48.99 8.26 -24.07
N ASN A 27 48.72 9.50 -23.65
CA ASN A 27 49.57 10.23 -22.70
C ASN A 27 49.52 9.67 -21.26
N TRP A 28 48.47 8.96 -20.87
CA TRP A 28 48.38 8.37 -19.51
C TRP A 28 49.24 7.12 -19.36
N ILE A 29 49.46 6.39 -20.46
CA ILE A 29 50.23 5.15 -20.53
C ILE A 29 51.74 5.42 -20.37
N GLU A 30 52.25 6.59 -20.76
CA GLU A 30 53.69 6.92 -20.75
C GLU A 30 54.28 7.34 -19.37
N ILE A 31 53.47 7.57 -18.32
CA ILE A 31 53.91 8.38 -17.15
C ILE A 31 53.95 7.63 -15.81
N CYS A 32 53.82 6.30 -15.78
CA CYS A 32 54.21 5.51 -14.61
C CYS A 32 55.64 4.99 -14.83
N PRO A 33 56.68 5.59 -14.20
CA PRO A 33 58.03 5.09 -14.38
C PRO A 33 58.11 3.64 -13.88
N GLU A 34 58.61 2.73 -14.72
CA GLU A 34 59.02 1.40 -14.30
C GLU A 34 60.09 1.55 -13.20
N SER A 35 59.69 1.51 -11.93
CA SER A 35 60.65 1.25 -10.87
C SER A 35 60.92 -0.25 -10.87
N ALA A 36 62.13 -0.65 -11.27
CA ALA A 36 62.61 -2.04 -11.26
C ALA A 36 62.64 -2.70 -9.85
N ASN A 37 62.12 -2.02 -8.82
CA ASN A 37 61.74 -2.54 -7.51
C ASN A 37 60.62 -1.64 -6.95
N PRO A 38 59.35 -2.08 -6.89
CA PRO A 38 58.29 -1.29 -6.30
C PRO A 38 58.54 -1.17 -4.79
N ASN A 39 58.87 0.03 -4.33
CA ASN A 39 58.81 0.33 -2.91
C ASN A 39 57.33 0.58 -2.52
N PRO A 40 56.91 0.31 -1.27
CA PRO A 40 55.50 0.42 -0.88
C PRO A 40 54.86 1.80 -1.12
N GLN A 41 55.64 2.88 -1.01
CA GLN A 41 55.14 4.24 -1.27
C GLN A 41 54.85 4.50 -2.76
N SER A 42 55.67 3.94 -3.66
CA SER A 42 55.44 4.01 -5.11
C SER A 42 54.20 3.21 -5.53
N ALA A 43 53.98 2.03 -4.93
CA ALA A 43 52.80 1.22 -5.20
C ALA A 43 51.48 1.93 -4.81
N ILE A 44 51.44 2.62 -3.67
CA ILE A 44 50.27 3.43 -3.27
C ILE A 44 49.97 4.53 -4.30
N ALA A 45 50.99 5.24 -4.78
CA ALA A 45 50.81 6.29 -5.78
C ALA A 45 50.30 5.73 -7.12
N ILE A 46 50.80 4.56 -7.54
CA ILE A 46 50.34 3.85 -8.74
C ILE A 46 48.87 3.43 -8.57
N ALA A 47 48.52 2.79 -7.46
CA ALA A 47 47.16 2.36 -7.18
C ALA A 47 46.16 3.52 -7.24
N GLY A 48 46.49 4.66 -6.63
CA GLY A 48 45.68 5.87 -6.71
C GLY A 48 45.48 6.37 -8.15
N LYS A 49 46.54 6.35 -8.99
CA LYS A 49 46.44 6.69 -10.42
C LYS A 49 45.59 5.70 -11.22
N VAL A 50 45.71 4.41 -10.94
CA VAL A 50 44.89 3.36 -11.59
C VAL A 50 43.42 3.56 -11.28
N GLY A 51 43.05 3.74 -10.00
CA GLY A 51 41.67 3.98 -9.60
C GLY A 51 41.06 5.22 -10.29
N LEU A 52 41.83 6.31 -10.37
CA LEU A 52 41.42 7.52 -11.10
C LEU A 52 41.27 7.29 -12.61
N GLY A 53 42.21 6.57 -13.22
CA GLY A 53 42.16 6.25 -14.64
C GLY A 53 40.93 5.42 -14.99
N VAL A 54 40.61 4.41 -14.18
CA VAL A 54 39.39 3.59 -14.33
C VAL A 54 38.14 4.46 -14.16
N GLY A 55 38.08 5.28 -13.11
CA GLY A 55 36.97 6.22 -12.91
C GLY A 55 36.77 7.17 -14.10
N LYS A 56 37.86 7.74 -14.64
CA LYS A 56 37.83 8.62 -15.83
C LYS A 56 37.35 7.87 -17.06
N ALA A 57 37.83 6.64 -17.30
CA ALA A 57 37.42 5.79 -18.40
C ALA A 57 35.90 5.51 -18.35
N ILE A 58 35.40 5.02 -17.21
CA ILE A 58 33.98 4.70 -17.03
C ILE A 58 33.10 5.95 -17.22
N LEU A 59 33.40 7.05 -16.51
CA LEU A 59 32.61 8.28 -16.57
C LEU A 59 32.63 8.92 -17.97
N GLY A 60 33.77 8.89 -18.64
CA GLY A 60 33.92 9.41 -20.00
C GLY A 60 33.18 8.59 -21.04
N SER A 61 33.29 7.26 -20.97
CA SER A 61 32.64 6.33 -21.90
C SER A 61 31.12 6.31 -21.74
N ILE A 62 30.61 6.18 -20.52
CA ILE A 62 29.15 6.07 -20.25
C ILE A 62 28.41 7.35 -20.59
N PHE A 63 29.05 8.51 -20.58
CA PHE A 63 28.40 9.78 -20.92
C PHE A 63 28.02 9.90 -22.42
N ARG A 64 28.71 9.22 -23.34
CA ARG A 64 28.56 9.43 -24.79
C ARG A 64 27.43 8.59 -25.37
N LYS A 65 26.51 9.22 -26.12
CA LYS A 65 25.22 8.60 -26.51
C LYS A 65 25.03 8.21 -27.99
N LYS A 66 25.61 8.87 -29.00
CA LYS A 66 24.93 8.93 -30.33
C LYS A 66 25.52 8.16 -31.53
N ARG A 67 26.72 7.57 -31.47
CA ARG A 67 27.22 6.64 -32.52
C ARG A 67 27.90 5.38 -31.97
N GLU A 68 28.14 5.34 -30.67
CA GLU A 68 29.13 4.42 -30.07
C GLU A 68 28.48 3.23 -29.37
N GLU A 69 27.15 3.23 -29.19
CA GLU A 69 26.38 2.02 -28.85
C GLU A 69 26.43 0.96 -29.98
N GLU A 70 26.95 1.32 -31.16
CA GLU A 70 27.28 0.37 -32.22
C GLU A 70 28.60 -0.39 -31.95
N LEU A 71 29.48 0.12 -31.08
CA LEU A 71 30.80 -0.45 -30.77
C LEU A 71 30.74 -1.40 -29.56
N VAL A 72 30.85 -2.69 -29.86
CA VAL A 72 30.88 -3.73 -28.82
C VAL A 72 32.11 -3.56 -27.95
N ALA A 73 31.95 -3.76 -26.64
CA ALA A 73 33.01 -3.82 -25.63
C ALA A 73 33.81 -2.53 -25.40
N ARG A 74 33.35 -1.35 -25.86
CA ARG A 74 34.12 -0.11 -25.71
C ARG A 74 34.44 0.26 -24.26
N VAL A 75 33.44 0.31 -23.38
CA VAL A 75 33.64 0.69 -21.96
C VAL A 75 34.60 -0.30 -21.31
N LEU A 76 34.42 -1.59 -21.60
CA LEU A 76 35.29 -2.66 -21.17
C LEU A 76 36.73 -2.45 -21.68
N GLU A 77 36.90 -2.04 -22.94
CA GLU A 77 38.20 -1.79 -23.54
C GLU A 77 38.91 -0.58 -22.90
N GLU A 78 38.22 0.53 -22.66
CA GLU A 78 38.83 1.72 -22.04
C GLU A 78 39.28 1.43 -20.61
N VAL A 79 38.49 0.69 -19.83
CA VAL A 79 38.88 0.22 -18.48
C VAL A 79 40.03 -0.78 -18.57
N TYR A 80 39.95 -1.74 -19.48
CA TYR A 80 40.99 -2.74 -19.72
C TYR A 80 42.35 -2.09 -20.02
N LYS A 81 42.40 -1.05 -20.88
CA LYS A 81 43.63 -0.31 -21.22
C LYS A 81 44.30 0.34 -20.01
N VAL A 82 43.51 0.76 -19.01
CA VAL A 82 44.06 1.32 -17.76
C VAL A 82 44.64 0.24 -16.86
N LEU A 83 44.00 -0.94 -16.80
CA LEU A 83 44.43 -2.04 -15.94
C LEU A 83 45.64 -2.82 -16.50
N TRP A 84 45.74 -2.91 -17.83
CA TRP A 84 46.83 -3.58 -18.54
C TRP A 84 47.51 -2.68 -19.60
N PRO A 85 48.23 -1.61 -19.18
CA PRO A 85 49.10 -0.89 -20.12
C PRO A 85 50.34 -1.73 -20.50
N THR A 86 50.71 -2.68 -19.65
CA THR A 86 51.73 -3.71 -19.90
C THR A 86 51.09 -5.10 -19.83
N LEU A 87 51.81 -6.13 -20.29
CA LEU A 87 51.32 -7.52 -20.26
C LEU A 87 50.97 -8.01 -18.84
N ASP A 88 51.70 -7.57 -17.82
CA ASP A 88 51.47 -7.98 -16.42
C ASP A 88 50.43 -7.09 -15.71
N GLY A 89 50.15 -5.89 -16.25
CA GLY A 89 49.24 -4.91 -15.67
C GLY A 89 49.68 -4.39 -14.29
N TYR A 90 48.81 -3.63 -13.63
CA TYR A 90 49.09 -3.03 -12.30
C TYR A 90 48.57 -3.86 -11.12
N TRP A 91 48.24 -5.13 -11.33
CA TRP A 91 47.59 -5.96 -10.32
C TRP A 91 48.44 -6.19 -9.06
N ASN A 92 49.75 -6.40 -9.25
CA ASN A 92 50.65 -6.57 -8.12
C ASN A 92 50.84 -5.26 -7.34
N ASP A 93 50.84 -4.11 -8.02
CA ASP A 93 50.91 -2.79 -7.37
C ASP A 93 49.67 -2.51 -6.52
N LEU A 94 48.48 -2.89 -7.01
CA LEU A 94 47.23 -2.80 -6.24
C LEU A 94 47.30 -3.66 -4.96
N MET A 95 47.85 -4.88 -5.06
CA MET A 95 48.06 -5.75 -3.90
C MET A 95 49.06 -5.13 -2.90
N LEU A 96 50.24 -4.71 -3.37
CA LEU A 96 51.29 -4.10 -2.54
C LEU A 96 50.81 -2.84 -1.84
N ALA A 97 50.05 -1.99 -2.54
CA ALA A 97 49.46 -0.79 -1.96
C ALA A 97 48.50 -1.14 -0.81
N ALA A 98 47.60 -2.09 -1.01
CA ALA A 98 46.65 -2.49 0.02
C ALA A 98 47.34 -3.16 1.22
N GLU A 99 48.35 -4.00 1.00
CA GLU A 99 49.17 -4.61 2.05
C GLU A 99 49.84 -3.57 2.95
N GLU A 100 50.42 -2.53 2.34
CA GLU A 100 51.04 -1.41 3.06
C GLU A 100 50.01 -0.61 3.86
N LEU A 101 48.84 -0.33 3.27
CA LEU A 101 47.77 0.45 3.91
C LEU A 101 47.20 -0.24 5.16
N VAL A 102 47.16 -1.58 5.19
CA VAL A 102 46.66 -2.34 6.35
C VAL A 102 47.73 -3.06 7.16
N ASN A 103 49.00 -2.91 6.78
CA ASN A 103 50.14 -3.60 7.37
C ASN A 103 49.91 -5.12 7.49
N GLN A 104 49.48 -5.75 6.40
CA GLN A 104 49.20 -7.18 6.32
C GLN A 104 49.70 -7.73 4.98
N ALA A 105 50.69 -8.61 5.02
CA ALA A 105 51.22 -9.25 3.82
C ALA A 105 50.32 -10.40 3.32
N ILE A 106 50.13 -10.48 2.01
CA ILE A 106 49.58 -11.61 1.27
C ILE A 106 50.68 -12.65 1.08
N THR A 107 50.38 -13.92 1.35
CA THR A 107 51.35 -15.00 1.14
C THR A 107 51.67 -15.20 -0.34
N ASP A 108 52.88 -15.65 -0.64
CA ASP A 108 53.33 -15.90 -2.01
C ASP A 108 52.40 -16.85 -2.78
N ALA A 109 51.84 -17.86 -2.10
CA ALA A 109 50.90 -18.80 -2.70
C ALA A 109 49.58 -18.12 -3.12
N VAL A 110 49.02 -17.26 -2.27
CA VAL A 110 47.78 -16.52 -2.57
C VAL A 110 48.02 -15.49 -3.67
N ARG A 111 49.12 -14.72 -3.57
CA ARG A 111 49.49 -13.73 -4.59
C ARG A 111 49.72 -14.39 -5.95
N SER A 112 50.54 -15.43 -6.01
CA SER A 112 50.86 -16.12 -7.26
C SER A 112 49.62 -16.72 -7.91
N LYS A 113 48.70 -17.28 -7.11
CA LYS A 113 47.42 -17.77 -7.60
C LYS A 113 46.57 -16.64 -8.18
N ALA A 114 46.39 -15.55 -7.43
CA ALA A 114 45.58 -14.41 -7.89
C ALA A 114 46.12 -13.81 -9.20
N LEU A 115 47.43 -13.62 -9.32
CA LEU A 115 48.06 -13.12 -10.56
C LEU A 115 47.90 -14.09 -11.74
N ALA A 116 47.99 -15.42 -11.50
CA ALA A 116 47.76 -16.42 -12.54
C ALA A 116 46.31 -16.42 -13.05
N GLU A 117 45.33 -16.29 -12.15
CA GLU A 117 43.91 -16.21 -12.53
C GLU A 117 43.61 -14.92 -13.30
N LEU A 118 44.20 -13.78 -12.91
CA LEU A 118 44.10 -12.51 -13.64
C LEU A 118 44.68 -12.59 -15.06
N LYS A 119 45.78 -13.35 -15.23
CA LYS A 119 46.32 -13.65 -16.57
C LYS A 119 45.34 -14.49 -17.40
N GLY A 120 44.62 -15.42 -16.77
CA GLY A 120 43.53 -16.16 -17.41
C GLY A 120 42.40 -15.23 -17.87
N VAL A 121 41.93 -14.35 -16.98
CA VAL A 121 40.91 -13.33 -17.25
C VAL A 121 41.33 -12.45 -18.43
N HIS A 122 42.54 -11.88 -18.39
CA HIS A 122 43.13 -11.08 -19.47
C HIS A 122 43.04 -11.79 -20.83
N ASN A 123 43.51 -13.05 -20.90
CA ASN A 123 43.52 -13.80 -22.15
C ASN A 123 42.10 -14.01 -22.71
N THR A 124 41.13 -14.31 -21.84
CA THR A 124 39.74 -14.53 -22.27
C THR A 124 39.02 -13.24 -22.68
N ILE A 125 39.33 -12.10 -22.06
CA ILE A 125 38.81 -10.79 -22.48
C ILE A 125 39.34 -10.43 -23.87
N LEU A 126 40.61 -10.69 -24.17
CA LEU A 126 41.18 -10.46 -25.51
C LEU A 126 40.50 -11.34 -26.58
N LEU A 127 40.28 -12.62 -26.29
CA LEU A 127 39.57 -13.52 -27.19
C LEU A 127 38.13 -13.05 -27.43
N TYR A 128 37.44 -12.59 -26.38
CA TYR A 128 36.10 -11.99 -26.49
C TYR A 128 36.11 -10.73 -27.35
N LYS A 129 37.04 -9.80 -27.09
CA LYS A 129 37.18 -8.57 -27.87
C LYS A 129 37.34 -8.88 -29.36
N GLN A 130 38.24 -9.81 -29.70
CA GLN A 130 38.45 -10.21 -31.09
C GLN A 130 37.18 -10.79 -31.72
N ALA A 131 36.46 -11.67 -30.99
CA ALA A 131 35.22 -12.25 -31.48
C ALA A 131 34.11 -11.20 -31.66
N ALA A 132 34.03 -10.23 -30.75
CA ALA A 132 33.11 -9.11 -30.80
C ALA A 132 33.39 -8.17 -31.98
N GLU A 133 34.65 -7.79 -32.22
CA GLU A 133 35.07 -6.99 -33.37
C GLU A 133 34.78 -7.71 -34.70
N ASP A 134 35.09 -9.01 -34.78
CA ASP A 134 34.81 -9.82 -35.96
C ASP A 134 33.30 -9.85 -36.27
N TRP A 135 32.46 -10.08 -35.25
CA TRP A 135 31.00 -10.03 -35.39
C TRP A 135 30.51 -8.64 -35.80
N GLN A 136 31.02 -7.57 -35.18
CA GLN A 136 30.59 -6.21 -35.48
C GLN A 136 30.85 -5.81 -36.94
N ASN A 137 31.93 -6.33 -37.54
CA ASN A 137 32.24 -6.14 -38.96
C ASN A 137 31.25 -6.86 -39.90
N ASN A 138 30.59 -7.93 -39.45
CA ASN A 138 29.56 -8.64 -40.22
C ASN A 138 28.48 -9.26 -39.30
N PRO A 139 27.53 -8.44 -38.78
CA PRO A 139 26.61 -8.87 -37.73
C PRO A 139 25.61 -9.96 -38.17
N SER A 140 25.39 -10.07 -39.49
CA SER A 140 24.46 -11.04 -40.09
C SER A 140 25.04 -12.45 -40.27
N ASP A 141 26.35 -12.64 -40.06
CA ASP A 141 27.00 -13.95 -40.20
C ASP A 141 26.71 -14.84 -38.98
N LEU A 142 26.01 -15.95 -39.21
CA LEU A 142 25.62 -16.90 -38.17
C LEU A 142 26.83 -17.56 -37.46
N ALA A 143 27.95 -17.75 -38.16
CA ALA A 143 29.16 -18.32 -37.55
C ALA A 143 29.84 -17.32 -36.62
N LEU A 144 29.82 -16.03 -36.96
CA LEU A 144 30.35 -14.97 -36.10
C LEU A 144 29.44 -14.71 -34.89
N GLN A 145 28.12 -14.78 -35.06
CA GLN A 145 27.16 -14.76 -33.96
C GLN A 145 27.41 -15.90 -32.95
N GLU A 146 27.62 -17.13 -33.43
CA GLU A 146 27.93 -18.26 -32.55
C GLU A 146 29.31 -18.12 -31.89
N ARG A 147 30.30 -17.59 -32.62
CA ARG A 147 31.65 -17.36 -32.08
C ARG A 147 31.65 -16.35 -30.93
N VAL A 148 31.00 -15.19 -31.10
CA VAL A 148 30.92 -14.18 -30.03
C VAL A 148 30.13 -14.71 -28.84
N ARG A 149 29.02 -15.43 -29.06
CA ARG A 149 28.22 -16.06 -28.01
C ARG A 149 29.03 -17.08 -27.20
N THR A 150 29.74 -17.97 -27.88
CA THR A 150 30.61 -18.99 -27.26
C THR A 150 31.70 -18.31 -26.44
N GLN A 151 32.34 -17.29 -27.01
CA GLN A 151 33.44 -16.62 -26.35
C GLN A 151 32.98 -15.80 -25.14
N PHE A 152 31.83 -15.12 -25.21
CA PHE A 152 31.22 -14.48 -24.05
C PHE A 152 30.96 -15.49 -22.92
N ARG A 153 30.31 -16.63 -23.21
CA ARG A 153 30.03 -17.68 -22.21
C ARG A 153 31.31 -18.20 -21.55
N ALA A 154 32.35 -18.43 -22.34
CA ALA A 154 33.66 -18.87 -21.86
C ALA A 154 34.32 -17.81 -20.95
N THR A 155 34.36 -16.55 -21.40
CA THR A 155 34.95 -15.44 -20.63
C THR A 155 34.19 -15.21 -19.32
N ASN A 156 32.85 -15.19 -19.36
CA ASN A 156 32.00 -15.09 -18.17
C ASN A 156 32.29 -16.20 -17.15
N THR A 157 32.43 -17.45 -17.63
CA THR A 157 32.75 -18.61 -16.78
C THR A 157 34.13 -18.47 -16.12
N VAL A 158 35.14 -18.02 -16.88
CA VAL A 158 36.51 -17.84 -16.36
C VAL A 158 36.57 -16.73 -15.33
N ILE A 159 35.93 -15.59 -15.58
CA ILE A 159 35.88 -14.51 -14.59
C ILE A 159 35.16 -14.98 -13.32
N ALA A 160 33.98 -15.61 -13.45
CA ALA A 160 33.24 -16.14 -12.31
C ALA A 160 34.05 -17.15 -11.48
N PHE A 161 34.84 -18.03 -12.15
CA PHE A 161 35.74 -18.97 -11.50
C PHE A 161 36.91 -18.30 -10.78
N ALA A 162 37.44 -17.20 -11.35
CA ALA A 162 38.57 -16.47 -10.79
C ALA A 162 38.21 -15.64 -9.56
N MET A 163 36.98 -15.09 -9.48
CA MET A 163 36.56 -14.16 -8.42
C MET A 163 36.84 -14.63 -6.98
N PRO A 164 36.60 -15.90 -6.58
CA PRO A 164 36.96 -16.39 -5.24
C PRO A 164 38.45 -16.29 -4.90
N SER A 165 39.34 -16.32 -5.89
CA SER A 165 40.79 -16.16 -5.69
C SER A 165 41.18 -14.72 -5.34
N PHE A 166 40.28 -13.75 -5.56
CA PHE A 166 40.46 -12.34 -5.18
C PHE A 166 39.80 -12.00 -3.84
N ALA A 167 39.15 -12.98 -3.20
CA ALA A 167 38.45 -12.84 -1.93
C ALA A 167 38.81 -13.98 -0.95
N VAL A 168 40.07 -14.41 -0.99
CA VAL A 168 40.56 -15.52 -0.15
C VAL A 168 40.40 -15.15 1.33
N ALA A 169 39.83 -16.09 2.10
CA ALA A 169 39.59 -15.91 3.53
C ALA A 169 40.86 -15.45 4.28
N GLY A 170 40.75 -14.36 5.01
CA GLY A 170 41.85 -13.72 5.73
C GLY A 170 42.61 -12.65 4.95
N TYR A 171 42.51 -12.63 3.62
CA TYR A 171 43.20 -11.67 2.73
C TYR A 171 42.24 -10.75 1.96
N GLU A 172 40.96 -10.72 2.33
CA GLU A 172 39.93 -9.99 1.60
C GLU A 172 40.20 -8.48 1.56
N VAL A 173 40.79 -7.91 2.62
CA VAL A 173 41.13 -6.48 2.67
C VAL A 173 42.36 -6.16 1.79
N PRO A 174 43.51 -6.86 1.91
CA PRO A 174 44.62 -6.69 0.97
C PRO A 174 44.30 -6.98 -0.51
N LEU A 175 43.31 -7.83 -0.80
CA LEU A 175 42.89 -8.13 -2.17
C LEU A 175 41.73 -7.26 -2.67
N LEU A 176 41.21 -6.34 -1.85
CA LEU A 176 39.95 -5.66 -2.12
C LEU A 176 39.96 -4.83 -3.42
N SER A 177 41.03 -4.07 -3.67
CA SER A 177 41.15 -3.29 -4.92
C SER A 177 41.18 -4.22 -6.13
N VAL A 178 41.91 -5.33 -6.07
CA VAL A 178 41.95 -6.35 -7.14
C VAL A 178 40.57 -6.96 -7.36
N CYS A 179 39.89 -7.38 -6.29
CA CYS A 179 38.54 -7.93 -6.36
C CYS A 179 37.56 -6.94 -7.00
N THR A 180 37.69 -5.64 -6.68
CA THR A 180 36.79 -4.61 -7.20
C THR A 180 37.01 -4.38 -8.69
N GLN A 181 38.26 -4.27 -9.14
CA GLN A 181 38.57 -4.08 -10.56
C GLN A 181 38.22 -5.33 -11.39
N ALA A 182 38.39 -6.54 -10.85
CA ALA A 182 37.94 -7.77 -11.52
C ALA A 182 36.40 -7.86 -11.59
N ALA A 183 35.70 -7.46 -10.53
CA ALA A 183 34.24 -7.35 -10.52
C ALA A 183 33.74 -6.33 -11.55
N ASP A 184 34.42 -5.20 -11.68
CA ASP A 184 34.12 -4.15 -12.66
C ASP A 184 34.09 -4.70 -14.09
N LEU A 185 35.14 -5.42 -14.48
CA LEU A 185 35.23 -6.11 -15.78
C LEU A 185 34.11 -7.14 -15.97
N HIS A 186 33.75 -7.87 -14.92
CA HIS A 186 32.68 -8.87 -14.99
C HIS A 186 31.32 -8.22 -15.28
N LEU A 187 31.00 -7.13 -14.56
CA LEU A 187 29.73 -6.43 -14.73
C LEU A 187 29.67 -5.72 -16.09
N LEU A 188 30.79 -5.15 -16.56
CA LEU A 188 30.89 -4.60 -17.91
C LEU A 188 30.68 -5.67 -18.99
N LEU A 189 31.26 -6.86 -18.83
CA LEU A 189 31.03 -7.98 -19.76
C LEU A 189 29.56 -8.41 -19.79
N LEU A 190 28.90 -8.50 -18.62
CA LEU A 190 27.48 -8.84 -18.53
C LEU A 190 26.59 -7.77 -19.19
N ARG A 191 26.94 -6.48 -19.02
CA ARG A 191 26.25 -5.38 -19.70
C ARG A 191 26.25 -5.56 -21.22
N GLU A 192 27.36 -5.99 -21.82
CA GLU A 192 27.45 -6.21 -23.27
C GLU A 192 26.43 -7.27 -23.75
N THR A 193 26.23 -8.33 -22.97
CA THR A 193 25.24 -9.37 -23.31
C THR A 193 23.81 -8.87 -23.21
N VAL A 194 23.51 -8.00 -22.23
CA VAL A 194 22.18 -7.39 -22.12
C VAL A 194 21.88 -6.48 -23.32
N LEU A 195 22.90 -5.81 -23.86
CA LEU A 195 22.77 -4.95 -25.05
C LEU A 195 22.65 -5.76 -26.35
N PHE A 196 23.56 -6.71 -26.58
CA PHE A 196 23.75 -7.32 -27.90
C PHE A 196 23.39 -8.81 -27.96
N GLY A 197 23.13 -9.47 -26.83
CA GLY A 197 22.95 -10.93 -26.79
C GLY A 197 21.78 -11.44 -27.63
N ARG A 198 20.74 -10.62 -27.84
CA ARG A 198 19.65 -10.92 -28.78
C ARG A 198 20.15 -10.99 -30.22
N GLU A 199 21.03 -10.07 -30.64
CA GLU A 199 21.64 -10.05 -31.97
C GLU A 199 22.67 -11.15 -32.15
N TRP A 200 23.29 -11.60 -31.06
CA TRP A 200 24.13 -12.79 -31.04
C TRP A 200 23.32 -14.10 -31.11
N GLY A 201 21.99 -14.03 -31.02
CA GLY A 201 21.05 -15.14 -31.17
C GLY A 201 20.73 -15.92 -29.89
N MET A 202 20.93 -15.32 -28.71
CA MET A 202 20.53 -15.91 -27.41
C MET A 202 18.99 -15.90 -27.22
N SER A 203 18.48 -16.85 -26.41
CA SER A 203 17.05 -16.89 -26.06
C SER A 203 16.69 -15.81 -25.03
N GLN A 204 15.40 -15.46 -24.91
CA GLN A 204 14.97 -14.51 -23.88
C GLN A 204 15.23 -15.04 -22.46
N GLU A 205 15.04 -16.35 -22.22
CA GLU A 205 15.34 -16.99 -20.94
C GLU A 205 16.83 -16.83 -20.55
N GLU A 206 17.74 -17.05 -21.51
CA GLU A 206 19.18 -16.88 -21.28
C GLU A 206 19.54 -15.40 -21.00
N LEU A 207 18.91 -14.46 -21.69
CA LEU A 207 19.09 -13.03 -21.42
C LEU A 207 18.53 -12.62 -20.05
N ASP A 208 17.39 -13.18 -19.64
CA ASP A 208 16.79 -12.91 -18.34
C ASP A 208 17.67 -13.44 -17.19
N ASP A 209 18.34 -14.57 -17.39
CA ASP A 209 19.35 -15.11 -16.46
C ASP A 209 20.57 -14.19 -16.36
N TYR A 210 21.13 -13.74 -17.49
CA TYR A 210 22.29 -12.82 -17.49
C TYR A 210 21.95 -11.41 -17.01
N TYR A 211 20.70 -10.98 -17.11
CA TYR A 211 20.26 -9.69 -16.59
C TYR A 211 19.87 -9.77 -15.11
N SER A 212 18.86 -10.58 -14.78
CA SER A 212 18.16 -10.56 -13.48
C SER A 212 18.47 -11.75 -12.56
N GLY A 213 19.13 -12.79 -13.07
CA GLY A 213 19.52 -13.95 -12.29
C GLY A 213 20.47 -13.62 -11.13
N GLU A 214 20.63 -14.55 -10.18
CA GLU A 214 21.51 -14.36 -9.01
C GLU A 214 22.96 -14.05 -9.39
N TYR A 215 23.43 -14.68 -10.48
CA TYR A 215 24.74 -14.46 -11.09
C TYR A 215 24.69 -13.59 -12.35
N GLY A 216 23.54 -12.94 -12.61
CA GLY A 216 23.38 -11.95 -13.66
C GLY A 216 23.82 -10.56 -13.22
N LEU A 217 23.71 -9.58 -14.12
CA LEU A 217 24.15 -8.20 -13.93
C LEU A 217 23.60 -7.57 -12.64
N ILE A 218 22.28 -7.68 -12.40
CA ILE A 218 21.63 -7.07 -11.24
C ILE A 218 22.02 -7.79 -9.94
N GLY A 219 22.00 -9.12 -9.94
CA GLY A 219 22.38 -9.95 -8.78
C GLY A 219 23.82 -9.71 -8.35
N LEU A 220 24.76 -9.72 -9.30
CA LEU A 220 26.17 -9.50 -9.04
C LEU A 220 26.51 -8.05 -8.69
N THR A 221 25.83 -7.06 -9.28
CA THR A 221 26.03 -5.65 -8.88
C THR A 221 25.79 -5.49 -7.38
N LYS A 222 24.70 -6.06 -6.86
CA LYS A 222 24.40 -6.06 -5.42
C LYS A 222 25.47 -6.83 -4.64
N LYS A 223 25.75 -8.09 -5.03
CA LYS A 223 26.68 -8.98 -4.31
C LYS A 223 28.09 -8.40 -4.20
N TYR A 224 28.61 -7.87 -5.30
CA TYR A 224 29.92 -7.23 -5.34
C TYR A 224 29.92 -5.93 -4.54
N THR A 225 28.88 -5.10 -4.64
CA THR A 225 28.83 -3.84 -3.88
C THR A 225 28.85 -4.11 -2.38
N ASP A 226 28.02 -5.06 -1.92
CA ASP A 226 27.94 -5.44 -0.52
C ASP A 226 29.27 -6.06 -0.02
N HIS A 227 29.93 -6.87 -0.86
CA HIS A 227 31.27 -7.41 -0.57
C HIS A 227 32.29 -6.29 -0.38
N CYS A 228 32.37 -5.35 -1.34
CA CYS A 228 33.30 -4.24 -1.31
C CYS A 228 33.08 -3.36 -0.08
N MET A 229 31.82 -3.05 0.22
CA MET A 229 31.45 -2.23 1.38
C MET A 229 31.78 -2.92 2.71
N ASN A 230 31.52 -4.22 2.83
CA ASN A 230 31.84 -4.99 4.03
C ASN A 230 33.34 -4.93 4.31
N TRP A 231 34.18 -5.26 3.32
CA TRP A 231 35.63 -5.34 3.52
C TRP A 231 36.30 -3.98 3.58
N TYR A 232 35.79 -2.96 2.89
CA TYR A 232 36.19 -1.57 3.10
C TYR A 232 35.98 -1.16 4.56
N ASN A 233 34.78 -1.41 5.11
CA ASN A 233 34.47 -1.06 6.49
C ASN A 233 35.32 -1.85 7.50
N GLN A 234 35.57 -3.14 7.25
CA GLN A 234 36.46 -3.94 8.07
C GLN A 234 37.90 -3.43 8.03
N GLY A 235 38.43 -3.13 6.84
CA GLY A 235 39.76 -2.55 6.69
C GLY A 235 39.90 -1.20 7.37
N LEU A 236 38.91 -0.32 7.20
CA LEU A 236 38.85 0.99 7.85
C LEU A 236 38.84 0.87 9.39
N ASN A 237 38.10 -0.11 9.92
CA ASN A 237 38.08 -0.41 11.35
C ASN A 237 39.43 -0.94 11.85
N ARG A 238 40.10 -1.81 11.09
CA ARG A 238 41.44 -2.34 11.43
C ARG A 238 42.48 -1.22 11.56
N VAL A 239 42.54 -0.30 10.58
CA VAL A 239 43.52 0.80 10.58
C VAL A 239 43.20 1.92 11.57
N SER A 240 41.95 1.99 12.06
CA SER A 240 41.55 2.99 13.05
C SER A 240 42.11 2.73 14.46
N GLY A 241 42.71 1.57 14.72
CA GLY A 241 43.31 1.21 16.02
C GLY A 241 42.32 1.02 17.17
N GLY A 242 41.01 1.09 16.90
CA GLY A 242 39.97 0.99 17.93
C GLY A 242 40.02 2.11 18.99
N ASN A 243 39.64 1.79 20.22
CA ASN A 243 39.66 2.71 21.37
C ASN A 243 41.00 2.67 22.15
N ALA A 244 42.02 1.98 21.64
CA ALA A 244 43.28 1.77 22.35
C ALA A 244 44.07 3.08 22.47
N PHE A 245 44.49 3.40 23.70
CA PHE A 245 45.47 4.46 23.94
C PHE A 245 46.82 3.98 23.41
N THR A 246 47.45 4.76 22.53
CA THR A 246 48.76 4.47 21.95
C THR A 246 49.77 5.54 22.36
N THR A 247 51.06 5.18 22.41
CA THR A 247 52.16 6.13 22.61
C THR A 247 52.43 7.01 21.38
N THR A 248 51.81 6.71 20.25
CA THR A 248 51.98 7.40 18.97
C THR A 248 51.13 8.67 18.84
N TYR A 249 51.66 9.70 18.18
CA TYR A 249 50.96 10.96 17.89
C TYR A 249 49.68 10.77 17.06
N SER A 250 48.56 11.37 17.49
CA SER A 250 47.23 11.22 16.88
C SER A 250 47.18 11.56 15.38
N GLY A 251 47.98 12.54 14.94
CA GLY A 251 48.06 12.92 13.52
C GLY A 251 48.72 11.86 12.63
N VAL A 252 49.69 11.10 13.15
CA VAL A 252 50.34 10.00 12.41
C VAL A 252 49.37 8.83 12.24
N LEU A 253 48.64 8.49 13.30
CA LEU A 253 47.61 7.45 13.25
C LEU A 253 46.44 7.85 12.34
N TRP A 254 46.01 9.11 12.41
CA TRP A 254 45.01 9.64 11.51
C TRP A 254 45.49 9.62 10.05
N ASN A 255 46.76 9.92 9.77
CA ASN A 255 47.32 9.80 8.42
C ASN A 255 47.24 8.35 7.88
N LYS A 256 47.53 7.33 8.70
CA LYS A 256 47.34 5.91 8.29
C LYS A 256 45.87 5.60 7.99
N PHE A 257 44.97 5.98 8.90
CA PHE A 257 43.53 5.82 8.73
C PHE A 257 43.00 6.54 7.48
N ASN A 258 43.42 7.79 7.28
CA ASN A 258 42.99 8.64 6.17
C ASN A 258 43.61 8.19 4.84
N ASN A 259 44.83 7.67 4.83
CA ASN A 259 45.43 7.07 3.64
C ASN A 259 44.61 5.86 3.19
N PHE A 260 44.29 4.92 4.09
CA PHE A 260 43.41 3.79 3.74
C PHE A 260 42.07 4.29 3.19
N ARG A 261 41.41 5.23 3.89
CA ARG A 261 40.14 5.84 3.46
C ARG A 261 40.25 6.44 2.06
N ARG A 262 41.30 7.22 1.79
CA ARG A 262 41.51 7.92 0.51
C ARG A 262 41.78 6.92 -0.61
N GLU A 263 42.78 6.07 -0.46
CA GLU A 263 43.21 5.16 -1.54
C GLU A 263 42.14 4.10 -1.86
N MET A 264 41.46 3.57 -0.84
CA MET A 264 40.33 2.67 -1.08
C MET A 264 39.10 3.39 -1.63
N THR A 265 38.93 4.69 -1.39
CA THR A 265 37.87 5.43 -2.10
C THR A 265 38.19 5.50 -3.58
N LEU A 266 39.44 5.83 -3.95
CA LEU A 266 39.87 5.94 -5.34
C LEU A 266 39.83 4.60 -6.10
N THR A 267 40.23 3.50 -5.45
CA THR A 267 40.38 2.19 -6.09
C THR A 267 39.18 1.25 -5.91
N VAL A 268 38.25 1.59 -5.02
CA VAL A 268 37.07 0.77 -4.71
C VAL A 268 35.79 1.59 -4.78
N LEU A 269 35.62 2.57 -3.88
CA LEU A 269 34.31 3.20 -3.70
C LEU A 269 33.86 4.05 -4.89
N ASP A 270 34.78 4.73 -5.56
CA ASP A 270 34.49 5.51 -6.77
C ASP A 270 34.06 4.59 -7.93
N THR A 271 34.66 3.40 -8.06
CA THR A 271 34.27 2.39 -9.05
C THR A 271 32.88 1.84 -8.75
N ILE A 272 32.62 1.34 -7.53
CA ILE A 272 31.31 0.73 -7.21
C ILE A 272 30.15 1.74 -7.27
N ALA A 273 30.42 3.03 -7.10
CA ALA A 273 29.43 4.09 -7.27
C ALA A 273 28.92 4.22 -8.72
N THR A 274 29.65 3.70 -9.70
CA THR A 274 29.29 3.71 -11.12
C THR A 274 28.57 2.46 -11.59
N TRP A 275 28.67 1.32 -10.88
CA TRP A 275 28.04 0.06 -11.28
C TRP A 275 26.53 0.11 -11.54
N PRO A 276 25.70 0.91 -10.83
CA PRO A 276 24.29 1.09 -11.20
C PRO A 276 24.08 1.53 -12.65
N LEU A 277 25.02 2.31 -13.21
CA LEU A 277 24.96 2.83 -14.57
C LEU A 277 25.16 1.74 -15.63
N TYR A 278 25.64 0.56 -15.24
CA TYR A 278 25.86 -0.55 -16.15
C TYR A 278 24.55 -1.23 -16.54
N ASN A 279 23.43 -0.90 -15.90
CA ASN A 279 22.11 -1.39 -16.29
C ASN A 279 21.58 -0.60 -17.51
N PRO A 280 21.61 -1.16 -18.74
CA PRO A 280 21.19 -0.45 -19.93
C PRO A 280 19.66 -0.25 -19.99
N ASN A 281 18.88 -1.05 -19.25
CA ASN A 281 17.42 -0.88 -19.20
C ASN A 281 17.00 0.33 -18.37
N LEU A 282 17.78 0.69 -17.34
CA LEU A 282 17.55 1.89 -16.53
C LEU A 282 18.27 3.14 -17.06
N TYR A 283 19.40 2.93 -17.73
CA TYR A 283 20.23 3.95 -18.35
C TYR A 283 20.43 3.68 -19.85
N PRO A 284 19.34 3.75 -20.66
CA PRO A 284 19.39 3.48 -22.09
C PRO A 284 19.99 4.65 -22.91
N LEU A 285 20.45 5.69 -22.23
CA LEU A 285 21.06 6.87 -22.82
C LEU A 285 22.42 7.05 -22.13
N GLY A 286 23.35 7.73 -22.81
CA GLY A 286 24.56 8.20 -22.14
C GLY A 286 24.22 8.93 -20.84
N THR A 287 25.02 8.74 -19.78
CA THR A 287 24.72 9.25 -18.44
C THR A 287 25.87 10.09 -17.89
N LYS A 288 25.59 11.37 -17.59
CA LYS A 288 26.46 12.27 -16.83
C LYS A 288 26.21 12.04 -15.35
N THR A 289 27.20 11.54 -14.63
CA THR A 289 27.14 11.41 -13.16
C THR A 289 28.29 12.13 -12.48
N GLU A 290 28.21 12.27 -11.16
CA GLU A 290 29.16 13.04 -10.37
C GLU A 290 29.51 12.37 -9.05
N LEU A 291 30.82 12.35 -8.75
CA LEU A 291 31.38 11.98 -7.45
C LEU A 291 31.59 13.24 -6.60
N THR A 292 30.80 13.40 -5.54
CA THR A 292 30.80 14.59 -4.66
C THR A 292 31.52 14.37 -3.32
N ARG A 293 31.99 13.15 -3.06
CA ARG A 293 32.79 12.83 -1.86
C ARG A 293 34.03 13.71 -1.73
N VAL A 294 34.33 14.11 -0.49
CA VAL A 294 35.53 14.86 -0.14
C VAL A 294 36.62 13.91 0.36
N LEU A 295 37.79 13.96 -0.28
CA LEU A 295 38.99 13.24 0.11
C LEU A 295 39.99 14.19 0.76
N TYR A 296 40.78 13.70 1.71
CA TYR A 296 41.75 14.53 2.42
C TYR A 296 43.17 14.06 2.14
N THR A 297 44.08 14.98 1.81
CA THR A 297 45.52 14.68 1.79
C THR A 297 46.03 14.47 3.22
N PRO A 298 47.22 13.84 3.41
CA PRO A 298 47.80 13.69 4.74
C PRO A 298 47.91 15.04 5.46
N SER A 299 47.72 15.02 6.77
CA SER A 299 47.98 16.16 7.64
C SER A 299 49.47 16.49 7.58
N VAL A 300 49.78 17.73 7.23
CA VAL A 300 51.14 18.28 7.15
C VAL A 300 51.37 19.14 8.39
N GLY A 301 52.52 19.03 9.07
CA GLY A 301 52.86 19.86 10.24
C GLY A 301 53.71 19.14 11.31
N THR A 302 53.50 19.47 12.59
CA THR A 302 54.25 18.97 13.78
C THR A 302 54.42 17.44 13.82
N GLY A 303 53.39 16.68 13.41
CA GLY A 303 53.42 15.21 13.45
C GLY A 303 54.21 14.53 12.32
N TYR A 304 54.64 15.27 11.29
CA TYR A 304 55.30 14.71 10.10
C TYR A 304 56.81 14.49 10.28
N LEU A 305 57.44 15.13 11.28
CA LEU A 305 58.91 15.21 11.40
C LEU A 305 59.54 14.27 12.41
N TYR A 306 58.82 13.96 13.48
CA TYR A 306 59.30 13.09 14.53
C TYR A 306 58.69 11.71 14.32
N GLY A 307 59.22 10.94 13.37
CA GLY A 307 58.90 9.51 13.20
C GLY A 307 59.27 8.64 14.41
N ASP A 308 59.35 9.23 15.60
CA ASP A 308 59.79 8.64 16.86
C ASP A 308 58.84 9.08 17.99
N GLU A 309 58.52 8.14 18.87
CA GLU A 309 57.48 8.21 19.91
C GLU A 309 57.81 9.18 21.07
N THR A 310 58.88 9.97 20.95
CA THR A 310 59.55 10.59 22.09
C THR A 310 59.52 12.12 22.13
N ALA A 311 59.01 12.82 21.11
CA ALA A 311 59.13 14.29 21.01
C ALA A 311 57.80 15.08 20.83
N GLY A 312 56.65 14.41 20.75
CA GLY A 312 55.34 15.07 20.67
C GLY A 312 54.71 15.25 22.05
N ILE A 313 54.01 16.36 22.28
CA ILE A 313 53.06 16.46 23.41
C ILE A 313 52.05 15.33 23.21
N TYR A 314 52.09 14.34 24.11
CA TYR A 314 51.10 13.28 24.20
C TYR A 314 49.72 13.92 24.44
N ASP A 315 48.84 13.93 23.46
CA ASP A 315 47.46 14.43 23.62
C ASP A 315 46.49 13.33 24.11
N GLY A 316 46.97 12.09 24.31
CA GLY A 316 46.12 10.95 24.69
C GLY A 316 44.92 10.71 23.74
N GLY A 317 44.98 11.25 22.53
CA GLY A 317 43.82 11.47 21.67
C GLY A 317 43.50 10.29 20.78
N LYS A 318 42.23 9.86 20.75
CA LYS A 318 41.72 8.83 19.84
C LYS A 318 41.70 9.37 18.40
N VAL A 319 42.01 8.52 17.40
CA VAL A 319 41.94 8.86 15.95
C VAL A 319 40.62 9.53 15.57
N LYS A 320 39.50 9.10 16.18
CA LYS A 320 38.17 9.69 15.97
C LYS A 320 38.08 11.16 16.39
N ASN A 321 38.73 11.56 17.48
CA ASN A 321 38.73 12.95 17.94
C ASN A 321 39.53 13.84 16.97
N PHE A 322 40.66 13.32 16.47
CA PHE A 322 41.42 13.98 15.42
C PHE A 322 40.59 14.10 14.13
N ASP A 323 39.88 13.04 13.72
CA ASP A 323 39.02 13.07 12.51
C ASP A 323 37.89 14.11 12.60
N LEU A 324 37.28 14.31 13.78
CA LEU A 324 36.27 15.34 14.05
C LEU A 324 36.80 16.78 13.93
N THR A 325 38.09 16.97 14.18
CA THR A 325 38.75 18.28 14.04
C THR A 325 39.38 18.46 12.66
N ALA A 326 39.80 17.38 12.01
CA ALA A 326 40.45 17.37 10.70
C ALA A 326 39.47 17.51 9.53
N THR A 327 38.30 16.88 9.63
CA THR A 327 37.29 16.84 8.56
C THR A 327 36.16 17.83 8.80
N ALA A 328 35.42 18.17 7.74
CA ALA A 328 34.31 19.12 7.80
C ALA A 328 32.97 18.42 7.82
N GLU A 329 32.06 18.88 8.68
CA GLU A 329 30.63 18.64 8.51
C GLU A 329 30.03 19.80 7.70
N LEU A 330 30.05 19.67 6.37
CA LEU A 330 29.45 20.67 5.48
C LEU A 330 27.93 20.44 5.38
N PRO A 331 27.07 21.45 5.51
CA PRO A 331 25.61 21.27 5.44
C PRO A 331 25.09 20.91 4.05
N PHE A 332 25.79 21.29 2.98
CA PHE A 332 25.57 20.84 1.60
C PHE A 332 26.92 20.83 0.87
N PHE A 333 26.96 20.27 -0.33
CA PHE A 333 28.11 20.43 -1.21
C PHE A 333 28.32 21.92 -1.53
N SER A 334 29.55 22.38 -1.37
CA SER A 334 29.93 23.77 -1.58
C SER A 334 31.24 23.85 -2.33
N SER A 335 31.42 24.89 -3.13
CA SER A 335 32.72 25.24 -3.71
C SER A 335 33.45 26.26 -2.85
N LEU A 336 34.78 26.15 -2.81
CA LEU A 336 35.63 27.12 -2.14
C LEU A 336 35.69 28.43 -2.94
N TYR A 337 35.24 29.53 -2.35
CA TYR A 337 35.17 30.83 -3.03
C TYR A 337 36.46 31.62 -2.90
N SER A 338 36.98 31.77 -1.68
CA SER A 338 38.28 32.37 -1.39
C SER A 338 38.82 31.95 -0.02
N LEU A 339 40.13 32.09 0.16
CA LEU A 339 40.83 31.89 1.43
C LEU A 339 41.52 33.19 1.84
N LYS A 340 41.39 33.60 3.10
CA LYS A 340 42.05 34.78 3.66
C LYS A 340 42.98 34.36 4.77
N PHE A 341 44.25 34.75 4.69
CA PHE A 341 45.28 34.38 5.66
C PHE A 341 45.78 35.62 6.40
N ALA A 342 45.81 35.55 7.74
CA ALA A 342 46.55 36.53 8.54
C ALA A 342 48.00 36.05 8.68
N ILE A 343 48.94 36.97 8.46
CA ILE A 343 50.37 36.70 8.49
C ILE A 343 50.99 37.59 9.56
N ASP A 344 51.68 36.96 10.50
CA ASP A 344 52.39 37.63 11.58
C ASP A 344 53.90 37.58 11.35
N SER A 345 54.63 38.56 11.88
CA SER A 345 56.08 38.49 12.01
C SER A 345 56.47 37.60 13.19
N ASN A 346 57.26 36.57 12.94
CA ASN A 346 57.90 35.77 13.96
C ASN A 346 59.30 36.33 14.23
N ASN A 347 59.40 37.17 15.27
CA ASN A 347 60.62 37.88 15.63
C ASN A 347 61.73 36.94 16.13
N ASP A 348 61.36 35.79 16.69
CA ASP A 348 62.30 34.78 17.20
C ASP A 348 63.10 34.08 16.09
N MET A 349 62.50 33.95 14.89
CA MET A 349 63.07 33.23 13.75
C MET A 349 63.37 34.13 12.54
N ASN A 350 63.24 35.45 12.67
CA ASN A 350 63.38 36.42 11.58
C ASN A 350 62.60 36.03 10.31
N THR A 351 61.35 35.60 10.49
CA THR A 351 60.49 35.08 9.42
C THR A 351 59.04 35.51 9.59
N THR A 352 58.17 35.18 8.63
CA THR A 352 56.71 35.30 8.78
C THR A 352 56.09 33.98 9.19
N GLN A 353 54.97 34.02 9.91
CA GLN A 353 54.17 32.86 10.25
C GLN A 353 52.72 33.08 9.84
N ILE A 354 52.05 32.01 9.43
CA ILE A 354 50.63 32.01 9.14
C ILE A 354 49.89 31.86 10.46
N ALA A 355 49.24 32.94 10.90
CA ALA A 355 48.58 33.03 12.18
C ALA A 355 47.15 32.46 12.14
N SER A 356 46.42 32.71 11.05
CA SER A 356 45.03 32.26 10.89
C SER A 356 44.66 32.09 9.42
N CYS A 357 43.58 31.34 9.18
CA CYS A 357 42.97 31.20 7.86
C CYS A 357 41.45 31.24 7.99
N ARG A 358 40.82 32.15 7.24
CA ARG A 358 39.38 32.24 7.08
C ARG A 358 38.99 31.73 5.70
N GLN A 359 38.06 30.77 5.69
CA GLN A 359 37.53 30.16 4.48
C GLN A 359 36.15 30.73 4.14
N ILE A 360 35.98 31.15 2.89
CA ILE A 360 34.70 31.58 2.32
C ILE A 360 34.27 30.55 1.28
N SER A 361 33.06 30.02 1.43
CA SER A 361 32.50 29.01 0.52
C SER A 361 31.17 29.47 -0.06
N LYS A 362 30.71 28.77 -1.09
CA LYS A 362 29.44 29.03 -1.76
C LYS A 362 28.76 27.72 -2.10
N PHE A 363 27.49 27.55 -1.72
CA PHE A 363 26.69 26.41 -2.19
C PHE A 363 26.50 26.48 -3.71
N THR A 364 26.32 25.33 -4.34
CA THR A 364 26.10 25.22 -5.79
C THR A 364 24.98 26.16 -6.24
N LEU A 365 25.28 27.07 -7.17
CA LEU A 365 24.34 28.08 -7.71
C LEU A 365 23.59 28.96 -6.68
N ALA A 366 24.00 29.00 -5.41
CA ALA A 366 23.41 29.90 -4.42
C ALA A 366 23.81 31.35 -4.70
N SER A 367 23.02 32.33 -4.24
CA SER A 367 23.37 33.75 -4.36
C SER A 367 24.44 34.16 -3.34
N ASN A 368 24.33 33.65 -2.11
CA ASN A 368 25.15 34.08 -0.98
C ASN A 368 26.37 33.19 -0.77
N THR A 369 27.48 33.80 -0.35
CA THR A 369 28.61 33.09 0.23
C THR A 369 28.39 32.93 1.73
N PHE A 370 29.07 31.96 2.32
CA PHE A 370 29.07 31.76 3.76
C PHE A 370 30.49 31.49 4.27
N GLU A 371 30.75 31.92 5.49
CA GLU A 371 31.99 31.62 6.20
C GLU A 371 31.79 30.36 7.05
N HIS A 372 32.79 29.48 7.08
CA HIS A 372 32.74 28.32 7.97
C HIS A 372 32.99 28.75 9.42
N GLY A 373 32.13 28.31 10.34
CA GLY A 373 32.23 28.63 11.78
C GLY A 373 33.50 28.09 12.45
N LYS A 374 34.15 27.08 11.87
CA LYS A 374 35.52 26.63 12.20
C LYS A 374 36.54 27.32 11.29
N SER A 375 36.54 28.65 11.22
CA SER A 375 37.72 29.35 10.67
C SER A 375 38.93 28.98 11.54
N ILE A 376 40.12 28.86 10.95
CA ILE A 376 41.35 28.59 11.68
C ILE A 376 41.63 29.84 12.53
N LEU A 377 41.05 29.92 13.75
CA LEU A 377 41.07 31.09 14.62
C LEU A 377 42.36 31.16 15.44
N GLY A 378 43.41 31.73 14.84
CA GLY A 378 44.40 32.54 15.58
C GLY A 378 43.87 33.98 15.74
N VAL A 379 44.26 34.67 16.81
CA VAL A 379 43.76 35.99 17.29
C VAL A 379 43.28 36.93 16.16
N VAL A 380 41.99 37.26 16.18
CA VAL A 380 41.42 38.39 15.43
C VAL A 380 41.41 39.60 16.36
N GLN A 381 42.52 40.34 16.41
CA GLN A 381 42.56 41.72 16.92
C GLN A 381 43.56 42.61 16.17
N THR A 382 43.86 42.32 14.90
CA THR A 382 44.62 43.26 14.06
C THR A 382 43.69 43.94 13.05
N PRO A 383 43.85 45.25 12.78
CA PRO A 383 43.23 45.92 11.65
C PRO A 383 43.53 45.16 10.34
N ASP A 384 42.73 45.33 9.29
CA ASP A 384 42.86 44.68 7.96
C ASP A 384 44.24 44.82 7.26
N SER A 385 45.24 45.45 7.89
CA SER A 385 46.63 45.48 7.47
C SER A 385 47.30 44.10 7.63
N GLY A 386 47.74 43.49 6.53
CA GLY A 386 48.55 42.25 6.54
C GLY A 386 47.82 40.96 6.13
N ILE A 387 46.55 41.03 5.74
CA ILE A 387 45.78 39.87 5.22
C ILE A 387 46.17 39.59 3.77
N GLN A 388 46.58 38.36 3.47
CA GLN A 388 46.75 37.87 2.10
C GLN A 388 45.55 37.02 1.67
N THR A 389 45.01 37.26 0.48
CA THR A 389 43.83 36.58 -0.03
C THR A 389 44.17 35.73 -1.24
N VAL A 390 43.75 34.45 -1.21
CA VAL A 390 43.76 33.54 -2.36
C VAL A 390 42.37 33.55 -2.98
N GLN A 391 42.25 34.22 -4.14
CA GLN A 391 41.01 34.24 -4.92
C GLN A 391 40.89 32.95 -5.73
N ILE A 392 39.73 32.31 -5.73
CA ILE A 392 39.51 31.03 -6.41
C ILE A 392 38.35 31.16 -7.40
N LYS A 393 37.09 31.10 -6.93
CA LYS A 393 35.93 31.06 -7.84
C LYS A 393 35.57 32.40 -8.45
N GLN A 394 35.88 33.53 -7.81
CA GLN A 394 35.66 34.85 -8.42
C GLN A 394 36.45 35.05 -9.72
N GLU A 395 37.59 34.35 -9.87
CA GLU A 395 38.46 34.43 -11.03
C GLU A 395 38.37 33.19 -11.95
N ASN A 396 37.38 32.30 -11.73
CA ASN A 396 37.20 31.03 -12.45
C ASN A 396 38.42 30.09 -12.40
N TYR A 397 39.10 30.02 -11.26
CA TYR A 397 40.21 29.09 -11.03
C TYR A 397 39.79 27.89 -10.17
N ASP A 398 40.45 26.76 -10.41
CA ASP A 398 40.51 25.61 -9.52
C ASP A 398 41.92 25.48 -8.93
N VAL A 399 42.03 25.29 -7.62
CA VAL A 399 43.31 24.95 -6.97
C VAL A 399 43.47 23.42 -7.03
N PHE A 400 44.55 22.95 -7.64
CA PHE A 400 44.80 21.51 -7.85
C PHE A 400 46.00 20.97 -7.06
N LYS A 401 46.86 21.87 -6.52
CA LYS A 401 48.04 21.51 -5.73
C LYS A 401 48.36 22.61 -4.72
N VAL A 402 48.81 22.21 -3.53
CA VAL A 402 49.25 23.13 -2.47
C VAL A 402 50.65 22.75 -2.00
N PHE A 403 51.58 23.69 -2.03
CA PHE A 403 52.88 23.55 -1.36
C PHE A 403 52.81 24.13 0.04
N SER A 404 53.37 23.41 1.01
CA SER A 404 53.48 23.84 2.40
C SER A 404 54.92 23.85 2.86
N GLY A 405 55.39 25.03 3.30
CA GLY A 405 56.66 25.24 3.97
C GLY A 405 56.43 25.53 5.44
N TYR A 406 56.96 24.68 6.32
CA TYR A 406 56.85 24.82 7.76
C TYR A 406 58.21 24.63 8.43
N ALA A 407 58.43 25.33 9.53
CA ALA A 407 59.71 25.36 10.22
C ALA A 407 59.55 24.89 11.66
N THR A 408 60.61 24.31 12.22
CA THR A 408 60.64 23.81 13.59
C THR A 408 61.78 24.39 14.40
N ARG A 409 61.53 24.72 15.66
CA ARG A 409 62.56 25.16 16.62
C ARG A 409 62.51 24.32 17.91
N ALA A 410 63.68 23.86 18.35
CA ALA A 410 63.86 23.23 19.66
C ALA A 410 64.13 24.31 20.73
N SER A 411 63.35 24.32 21.82
CA SER A 411 63.64 25.16 23.00
C SER A 411 64.60 24.45 23.95
N TRP A 412 65.65 25.15 24.42
CA TRP A 412 66.73 24.61 25.27
C TRP A 412 66.44 24.82 26.77
N SER A 413 65.18 24.71 27.21
CA SER A 413 64.84 24.64 28.64
C SER A 413 64.66 23.18 29.08
N SER A 414 64.71 22.91 30.39
CA SER A 414 64.64 21.58 31.03
C SER A 414 63.35 20.78 30.76
N SER A 415 62.50 21.26 29.86
CA SER A 415 61.37 20.56 29.24
C SER A 415 61.42 20.91 27.75
N ALA A 416 62.08 20.08 26.94
CA ALA A 416 62.30 20.33 25.52
C ALA A 416 60.96 20.43 24.77
N HIS A 417 60.48 21.65 24.54
CA HIS A 417 59.28 21.92 23.73
C HIS A 417 59.70 22.24 22.29
N TYR A 418 59.16 21.49 21.33
CA TYR A 418 59.33 21.74 19.91
C TYR A 418 58.18 22.61 19.40
N HIS A 419 58.51 23.78 18.84
CA HIS A 419 57.52 24.66 18.20
C HIS A 419 57.60 24.48 16.69
N SER A 420 56.48 24.14 16.04
CA SER A 420 56.39 24.15 14.57
C SER A 420 55.32 25.12 14.10
N PHE A 421 55.60 25.87 13.04
CA PHE A 421 54.65 26.79 12.43
C PHE A 421 54.83 26.83 10.91
N PHE A 422 53.75 27.21 10.21
CA PHE A 422 53.76 27.41 8.78
C PHE A 422 54.25 28.81 8.46
N HIS A 423 55.30 28.91 7.66
CA HIS A 423 55.86 30.20 7.23
C HIS A 423 55.52 30.51 5.77
N ARG A 424 55.20 29.49 4.96
CA ARG A 424 54.88 29.63 3.54
C ARG A 424 53.83 28.62 3.09
N LEU A 425 52.82 29.08 2.36
CA LEU A 425 51.95 28.24 1.52
C LEU A 425 52.03 28.73 0.07
N GLN A 426 51.89 27.84 -0.90
CA GLN A 426 51.72 28.25 -2.30
C GLN A 426 50.57 27.46 -2.92
N PHE A 427 49.57 28.18 -3.44
CA PHE A 427 48.39 27.60 -4.07
C PHE A 427 48.56 27.61 -5.58
N TYR A 428 48.68 26.42 -6.16
CA TYR A 428 48.73 26.22 -7.60
C TYR A 428 47.31 26.10 -8.14
N ARG A 429 46.95 27.00 -9.05
CA ARG A 429 45.61 27.14 -9.56
C ARG A 429 45.59 27.22 -11.08
N THR A 430 44.51 26.73 -11.68
CA THR A 430 44.31 26.74 -13.12
C THR A 430 42.89 27.15 -13.51
N ASN A 431 42.75 27.78 -14.67
CA ASN A 431 41.45 28.05 -15.32
C ASN A 431 41.24 27.13 -16.55
N GLY A 432 42.03 26.05 -16.64
CA GLY A 432 42.06 25.11 -17.77
C GLY A 432 43.02 25.52 -18.89
N ASN A 433 43.40 26.79 -19.00
CA ASN A 433 44.31 27.28 -20.05
C ASN A 433 45.69 27.66 -19.51
N THR A 434 45.75 28.20 -18.30
CA THR A 434 46.99 28.72 -17.69
C THR A 434 47.12 28.28 -16.24
N GLU A 435 48.35 27.94 -15.83
CA GLU A 435 48.72 27.77 -14.42
C GLU A 435 49.09 29.12 -13.81
N SER A 436 48.70 29.32 -12.55
CA SER A 436 49.09 30.47 -11.72
C SER A 436 49.40 29.97 -10.31
N VAL A 437 50.33 30.65 -9.62
CA VAL A 437 50.72 30.31 -8.25
C VAL A 437 50.49 31.53 -7.36
N ILE A 438 49.72 31.36 -6.28
CA ILE A 438 49.55 32.39 -5.24
C ILE A 438 50.37 31.98 -4.01
N PRO A 439 51.48 32.67 -3.71
CA PRO A 439 52.19 32.49 -2.45
C PRO A 439 51.47 33.19 -1.30
N VAL A 440 51.50 32.58 -0.12
CA VAL A 440 51.05 33.14 1.15
C VAL A 440 52.20 33.05 2.15
N GLY A 441 52.62 34.19 2.73
CA GLY A 441 53.79 34.27 3.62
C GLY A 441 55.13 34.22 2.87
N GLY A 442 56.18 33.69 3.52
CA GLY A 442 57.44 33.33 2.86
C GLY A 442 58.60 34.33 2.94
N SER A 443 58.66 35.19 3.96
CA SER A 443 59.83 36.03 4.22
C SER A 443 60.80 35.37 5.21
N GLY A 444 62.12 35.52 5.01
CA GLY A 444 63.18 35.02 5.91
C GLY A 444 63.91 33.76 5.40
N ASN A 445 65.16 33.56 5.86
CA ASN A 445 65.99 32.38 5.55
C ASN A 445 66.01 31.43 6.77
N ILE A 446 65.14 30.43 6.77
CA ILE A 446 65.05 29.43 7.85
C ILE A 446 65.17 28.00 7.29
N TYR A 447 65.53 27.04 8.14
CA TYR A 447 65.44 25.62 7.80
C TYR A 447 63.95 25.23 7.73
N THR A 448 63.54 24.73 6.57
CA THR A 448 62.13 24.46 6.26
C THR A 448 61.94 23.02 5.86
N HIS A 449 60.87 22.44 6.36
CA HIS A 449 60.33 21.19 5.86
C HIS A 449 59.24 21.51 4.85
N ASN A 450 59.32 20.82 3.72
CA ASN A 450 58.47 21.08 2.57
C ASN A 450 57.59 19.85 2.33
N ALA A 451 56.30 20.10 2.08
CA ALA A 451 55.37 19.06 1.69
C ALA A 451 54.45 19.56 0.58
N TYR A 452 54.16 18.68 -0.37
CA TYR A 452 53.14 18.91 -1.39
C TYR A 452 51.86 18.16 -0.99
N SER A 453 50.74 18.85 -1.06
CA SER A 453 49.41 18.29 -0.91
C SER A 453 48.70 18.40 -2.25
N GLU A 454 48.51 17.25 -2.88
CA GLU A 454 47.76 17.10 -4.12
C GLU A 454 47.15 15.70 -4.18
N MET A 455 46.05 15.57 -4.92
CA MET A 455 45.59 14.27 -5.40
C MET A 455 46.41 13.88 -6.63
N PRO A 456 46.52 12.58 -6.97
CA PRO A 456 47.28 12.18 -8.16
C PRO A 456 46.78 12.95 -9.39
N ASN A 457 47.71 13.62 -10.06
CA ASN A 457 47.50 14.46 -11.23
C ASN A 457 48.73 14.42 -12.15
N ASN A 458 48.55 14.80 -13.41
CA ASN A 458 49.63 14.96 -14.40
C ASN A 458 49.80 16.44 -14.79
N GLY A 459 49.75 17.34 -13.80
CA GLY A 459 49.86 18.78 -14.00
C GLY A 459 48.51 19.50 -14.13
N TYR A 460 48.56 20.76 -14.54
CA TYR A 460 47.41 21.68 -14.45
C TYR A 460 46.32 21.44 -15.51
N THR A 461 46.59 20.64 -16.55
CA THR A 461 45.62 20.30 -17.61
C THR A 461 44.89 18.99 -17.36
N ASP A 462 45.45 18.11 -16.53
CA ASP A 462 44.94 16.73 -16.29
C ASP A 462 44.87 16.44 -14.78
N TYR A 463 44.39 17.43 -14.02
CA TYR A 463 44.14 17.27 -12.59
C TYR A 463 42.80 16.56 -12.38
N SER A 464 42.73 15.69 -11.37
CA SER A 464 41.52 14.90 -11.08
C SER A 464 40.62 15.54 -10.02
N HIS A 465 41.18 16.47 -9.22
CA HIS A 465 40.53 17.03 -8.05
C HIS A 465 40.83 18.50 -7.85
N ARG A 466 39.86 19.22 -7.30
CA ARG A 466 40.01 20.62 -6.87
C ARG A 466 39.87 20.75 -5.36
N LEU A 467 40.61 21.70 -4.78
CA LEU A 467 40.52 22.04 -3.37
C LEU A 467 39.13 22.60 -3.05
N VAL A 468 38.50 22.03 -2.03
CA VAL A 468 37.15 22.42 -1.58
C VAL A 468 37.13 22.87 -0.12
N TYR A 469 38.13 22.47 0.67
CA TYR A 469 38.17 22.75 2.09
C TYR A 469 39.59 22.80 2.65
N VAL A 470 39.85 23.68 3.62
CA VAL A 470 41.11 23.79 4.36
C VAL A 470 40.82 23.80 5.86
N ASN A 471 41.59 23.02 6.62
CA ASN A 471 41.43 22.91 8.07
C ASN A 471 42.78 22.79 8.79
N SER A 472 42.75 22.94 10.11
CA SER A 472 43.91 22.72 10.98
C SER A 472 43.54 21.92 12.22
N SER A 473 44.43 21.01 12.62
CA SER A 473 44.30 20.20 13.83
C SER A 473 45.43 20.54 14.80
N GLY A 474 45.12 21.24 15.89
CA GLY A 474 46.04 21.56 16.98
C GLY A 474 46.59 23.00 16.96
N TRP A 475 46.79 23.55 18.16
CA TRP A 475 47.17 24.94 18.40
C TRP A 475 48.38 25.00 19.34
N VAL A 476 49.40 25.79 19.01
CA VAL A 476 50.54 26.06 19.91
C VAL A 476 50.53 27.52 20.33
N GLN A 477 50.74 27.74 21.63
CA GLN A 477 50.80 29.07 22.25
C GLN A 477 52.08 29.81 21.82
N ARG A 478 51.95 31.09 21.45
CA ARG A 478 52.99 31.92 20.80
C ARG A 478 54.17 32.30 21.73
N ASP A 479 53.94 32.42 23.04
CA ASP A 479 54.94 32.93 23.99
C ASP A 479 54.87 32.27 25.38
N PHE A 480 55.92 31.56 25.79
CA PHE A 480 56.10 31.10 27.18
C PHE A 480 56.39 32.26 28.16
N ASN A 481 56.84 33.43 27.68
CA ASN A 481 57.12 34.59 28.53
C ASN A 481 55.86 35.27 29.08
N SER A 482 54.67 34.92 28.58
CA SER A 482 53.39 35.45 29.07
C SER A 482 52.97 34.89 30.44
N TYR A 483 53.58 33.80 30.92
CA TYR A 483 53.26 33.25 32.25
C TYR A 483 53.75 34.15 33.41
N ILE A 484 54.71 35.04 33.16
CA ILE A 484 55.32 35.88 34.22
C ILE A 484 54.62 37.24 34.39
N LEU A 485 53.76 37.67 33.46
CA LEU A 485 53.10 38.98 33.54
C LEU A 485 51.59 38.93 33.24
N GLY A 486 50.85 38.02 33.88
CA GLY A 486 49.41 38.18 34.20
C GLY A 486 48.42 38.61 33.09
N GLY A 487 48.78 38.50 31.81
CA GLY A 487 47.93 38.89 30.69
C GLY A 487 47.28 37.66 30.06
N LEU A 488 45.95 37.61 30.06
CA LEU A 488 45.13 36.61 29.37
C LEU A 488 45.17 36.82 27.83
N GLY A 489 46.36 36.79 27.22
CA GLY A 489 46.55 36.83 25.77
C GLY A 489 46.68 35.43 25.20
N THR A 490 45.63 34.92 24.55
CA THR A 490 45.58 33.60 23.89
C THR A 490 46.17 33.67 22.48
N ASP A 491 47.49 33.71 22.35
CA ASP A 491 48.14 33.73 21.04
C ASP A 491 48.36 32.30 20.51
N PHE A 492 47.55 31.83 19.56
CA PHE A 492 47.64 30.47 18.99
C PHE A 492 47.94 30.48 17.49
N SER A 493 48.82 29.59 17.02
CA SER A 493 49.09 29.35 15.58
C SER A 493 48.74 27.91 15.15
N PRO A 494 48.29 27.69 13.90
CA PRO A 494 47.96 26.37 13.39
C PRO A 494 49.21 25.48 13.32
N THR A 495 49.13 24.30 13.93
CA THR A 495 50.25 23.35 14.01
C THR A 495 50.28 22.32 12.90
N ASN A 496 49.13 22.14 12.23
CA ASN A 496 48.96 21.24 11.09
C ASN A 496 47.96 21.84 10.10
N PHE A 497 48.14 21.60 8.81
CA PHE A 497 47.14 21.88 7.77
C PHE A 497 46.64 20.57 7.15
N ILE A 498 45.35 20.55 6.84
CA ILE A 498 44.64 19.44 6.19
C ILE A 498 43.84 20.04 5.03
N PHE A 499 43.98 19.43 3.85
CA PHE A 499 43.34 19.90 2.63
C PHE A 499 42.32 18.87 2.15
N GLY A 500 41.08 19.32 1.94
CA GLY A 500 39.97 18.53 1.42
C GLY A 500 39.74 18.81 -0.07
N TRP A 501 39.51 17.75 -0.84
CA TRP A 501 39.50 17.74 -2.29
C TRP A 501 38.23 17.06 -2.83
N THR A 502 37.62 17.63 -3.86
CA THR A 502 36.48 17.03 -4.57
C THR A 502 36.87 16.67 -6.00
N HIS A 503 36.30 15.60 -6.53
CA HIS A 503 36.54 15.14 -7.90
C HIS A 503 36.00 16.16 -8.92
N LEU A 504 36.62 16.26 -10.11
CA LEU A 504 36.21 17.22 -11.14
C LEU A 504 34.84 16.94 -11.76
N SER A 505 34.35 15.70 -11.70
CA SER A 505 32.98 15.39 -12.12
C SER A 505 31.94 16.20 -11.36
N ALA A 506 32.25 16.67 -10.14
CA ALA A 506 31.35 17.52 -9.37
C ALA A 506 31.23 18.91 -10.03
N ASP A 507 30.21 19.08 -10.85
CA ASP A 507 29.96 20.28 -11.67
C ASP A 507 29.56 21.47 -10.78
N PRO A 508 30.29 22.60 -10.76
CA PRO A 508 29.93 23.74 -9.92
C PRO A 508 28.59 24.39 -10.30
N ASN A 509 28.00 24.04 -11.45
CA ASN A 509 26.81 24.69 -12.00
C ASN A 509 25.61 23.74 -12.23
N ASN A 510 25.66 22.48 -11.78
CA ASN A 510 24.54 21.52 -11.98
C ASN A 510 23.99 21.56 -13.42
N THR A 511 24.86 21.52 -14.42
CA THR A 511 24.49 21.70 -15.82
C THR A 511 23.81 20.45 -16.36
N LEU A 512 22.61 20.59 -16.92
CA LEU A 512 21.87 19.49 -17.53
C LEU A 512 22.34 19.22 -18.96
N SER A 513 22.42 17.94 -19.35
CA SER A 513 22.68 17.56 -20.73
C SER A 513 21.38 17.49 -21.54
N ALA A 514 21.40 18.02 -22.76
CA ALA A 514 20.27 17.98 -23.68
C ALA A 514 20.02 16.59 -24.30
N ASP A 515 21.03 15.73 -24.30
CA ASP A 515 20.96 14.41 -24.93
C ASP A 515 21.30 13.26 -23.98
N ALA A 516 21.91 13.49 -22.82
CA ALA A 516 22.27 12.45 -21.85
C ALA A 516 21.43 12.54 -20.57
N ILE A 517 21.22 11.41 -19.89
CA ILE A 517 20.69 11.42 -18.51
C ILE A 517 21.68 12.16 -17.64
N THR A 518 21.22 13.12 -16.85
CA THR A 518 22.09 13.84 -15.91
C THR A 518 21.70 13.47 -14.48
N GLN A 519 22.60 12.83 -13.76
CA GLN A 519 22.47 12.55 -12.33
C GLN A 519 23.12 13.67 -11.52
N ILE A 520 22.32 14.34 -10.69
CA ILE A 520 22.79 15.33 -9.73
C ILE A 520 22.64 14.76 -8.32
N PRO A 521 23.73 14.56 -7.56
CA PRO A 521 23.65 14.14 -6.17
C PRO A 521 22.79 15.09 -5.34
N ALA A 522 21.91 14.55 -4.49
CA ALA A 522 20.99 15.33 -3.67
C ALA A 522 21.73 16.28 -2.73
N GLU A 523 22.94 15.93 -2.29
CA GLU A 523 23.78 16.80 -1.45
C GLU A 523 24.24 18.08 -2.16
N LYS A 524 24.01 18.25 -3.47
CA LYS A 524 24.24 19.50 -4.20
C LYS A 524 23.05 20.46 -4.17
N GLY A 525 22.02 20.13 -3.39
CA GLY A 525 21.01 21.09 -2.96
C GLY A 525 21.62 22.28 -2.20
N TYR A 526 20.80 23.29 -1.95
CA TYR A 526 21.24 24.50 -1.25
C TYR A 526 20.36 24.85 -0.05
N TYR A 527 19.26 24.12 0.15
CA TYR A 527 18.26 24.43 1.16
C TYR A 527 17.50 23.17 1.63
N THR A 528 17.23 23.06 2.92
CA THR A 528 16.26 22.11 3.53
C THR A 528 15.37 22.82 4.55
N SER A 529 14.13 22.37 4.73
CA SER A 529 13.26 22.75 5.87
C SER A 529 12.72 21.49 6.57
N ILE A 530 12.66 21.51 7.91
CA ILE A 530 12.23 20.37 8.76
C ILE A 530 10.84 20.63 9.40
N THR A 531 10.32 21.86 9.38
CA THR A 531 9.03 22.23 10.01
C THR A 531 8.25 23.33 9.27
N GLY A 532 8.51 23.57 7.98
CA GLY A 532 7.87 24.65 7.21
C GLY A 532 8.37 26.06 7.54
N ASN A 533 9.28 26.22 8.49
CA ASN A 533 9.99 27.47 8.80
C ASN A 533 11.45 27.41 8.33
N GLU A 534 12.06 28.58 8.08
CA GLU A 534 13.48 28.69 7.70
C GLU A 534 14.40 28.20 8.84
N LEU A 535 15.33 27.30 8.52
CA LEU A 535 16.22 26.67 9.49
C LEU A 535 17.52 27.45 9.71
N LEU A 536 18.05 27.33 10.94
CA LEU A 536 19.43 27.68 11.29
C LEU A 536 20.40 26.64 10.67
N VAL A 537 21.63 27.05 10.38
CA VAL A 537 22.69 26.21 9.75
C VAL A 537 22.95 24.89 10.50
N SER A 538 22.72 24.85 11.81
CA SER A 538 22.84 23.65 12.65
C SER A 538 21.84 22.54 12.30
N ASP A 539 20.64 22.88 11.82
CA ASP A 539 19.62 21.90 11.49
C ASP A 539 19.78 21.34 10.07
N ILE A 540 20.36 22.11 9.13
CA ILE A 540 20.74 21.64 7.79
C ILE A 540 21.79 20.52 7.88
N THR A 541 22.74 20.65 8.80
CA THR A 541 23.78 19.63 9.02
C THR A 541 23.19 18.29 9.48
N ARG A 542 22.04 18.29 10.17
CA ARG A 542 21.31 17.07 10.59
C ARG A 542 20.60 16.38 9.41
N SER A 543 20.29 17.12 8.35
CA SER A 543 19.66 16.60 7.14
C SER A 543 20.65 15.88 6.23
N ILE A 544 21.97 16.09 6.35
CA ILE A 544 22.96 15.34 5.57
C ILE A 544 23.44 14.13 6.36
N LYS A 545 23.29 12.94 5.76
CA LYS A 545 23.82 11.70 6.35
C LYS A 545 25.18 11.37 5.75
N LYS A 546 26.01 10.71 6.57
CA LYS A 546 27.30 10.18 6.12
C LYS A 546 27.09 9.30 4.88
N ALA A 547 28.02 9.40 3.93
CA ALA A 547 28.01 8.61 2.72
C ALA A 547 27.89 7.10 3.04
N PRO A 548 26.92 6.38 2.46
CA PRO A 548 26.84 4.93 2.51
C PRO A 548 28.06 4.23 1.90
N GLY A 549 28.84 4.93 1.07
CA GLY A 549 30.08 4.45 0.44
C GLY A 549 29.91 4.19 -1.05
N PHE A 550 28.83 3.52 -1.45
CA PHE A 550 28.53 3.15 -2.85
C PHE A 550 27.73 4.20 -3.65
N THR A 551 27.58 5.41 -3.11
CA THR A 551 26.81 6.50 -3.72
C THR A 551 27.70 7.56 -4.37
N GLY A 552 29.02 7.50 -4.20
CA GLY A 552 29.97 8.51 -4.69
C GLY A 552 29.95 9.83 -3.89
N GLY A 553 29.11 9.91 -2.85
CA GLY A 553 28.86 11.12 -2.07
C GLY A 553 27.91 10.87 -0.89
N ARG A 554 27.56 11.93 -0.16
CA ARG A 554 26.61 11.90 0.96
C ARG A 554 25.17 11.88 0.44
N VAL A 555 24.26 11.47 1.31
CA VAL A 555 22.82 11.39 1.01
C VAL A 555 22.03 12.38 1.88
N VAL A 556 20.87 12.81 1.39
CA VAL A 556 20.02 13.80 2.07
C VAL A 556 18.85 13.10 2.73
N ASN A 557 18.65 13.38 4.01
CA ASN A 557 17.50 12.97 4.80
C ASN A 557 16.45 14.08 4.79
N ILE A 558 15.33 13.85 4.11
CA ILE A 558 14.16 14.72 4.18
C ILE A 558 13.28 14.23 5.32
N GLY A 559 13.09 15.09 6.33
CA GLY A 559 12.22 14.78 7.47
C GLY A 559 10.76 14.51 7.05
N PRO A 560 9.91 14.03 7.97
CA PRO A 560 8.49 13.86 7.69
C PRO A 560 7.73 15.20 7.67
N ASN A 561 6.40 15.12 7.52
CA ASN A 561 5.44 16.20 7.81
C ASN A 561 5.67 17.50 7.01
N GLY A 562 5.85 17.39 5.69
CA GLY A 562 5.98 18.53 4.80
C GLY A 562 7.40 19.12 4.74
N SER A 563 8.39 18.48 5.36
CA SER A 563 9.81 18.84 5.18
C SER A 563 10.20 18.76 3.71
N TYR A 564 11.09 19.63 3.24
CA TYR A 564 11.49 19.65 1.83
C TYR A 564 12.95 20.05 1.64
N MET A 565 13.49 19.73 0.48
CA MET A 565 14.77 20.25 -0.01
C MET A 565 14.58 21.01 -1.32
N LYS A 566 15.53 21.91 -1.63
CA LYS A 566 15.62 22.56 -2.95
C LYS A 566 16.97 22.30 -3.60
N LEU A 567 16.91 22.01 -4.89
CA LEU A 567 18.04 21.86 -5.79
C LEU A 567 17.90 22.87 -6.94
N ARG A 568 18.98 23.56 -7.29
CA ARG A 568 19.03 24.45 -8.44
C ARG A 568 19.83 23.82 -9.56
N VAL A 569 19.35 23.86 -10.78
CA VAL A 569 20.02 23.30 -11.98
C VAL A 569 20.12 24.34 -13.09
N THR A 570 21.07 24.15 -13.99
CA THR A 570 21.27 25.00 -15.17
C THR A 570 20.86 24.22 -16.43
N PRO A 571 19.76 24.58 -17.10
CA PRO A 571 19.38 24.00 -18.39
C PRO A 571 20.47 24.21 -19.45
N PRO A 572 20.56 23.35 -20.47
CA PRO A 572 21.50 23.54 -21.57
C PRO A 572 21.21 24.84 -22.31
N ALA A 573 22.27 25.54 -22.76
CA ALA A 573 22.16 26.77 -23.54
C ALA A 573 21.75 26.45 -24.99
N ASN A 574 20.49 26.04 -25.18
CA ASN A 574 19.90 25.72 -26.47
C ASN A 574 18.83 26.75 -26.86
N PRO A 575 18.63 27.02 -28.17
CA PRO A 575 17.59 27.93 -28.64
C PRO A 575 16.17 27.42 -28.38
N THR A 576 15.99 26.10 -28.25
CA THR A 576 14.73 25.46 -27.87
C THR A 576 14.83 24.89 -26.45
N PRO A 577 13.86 25.18 -25.57
CA PRO A 577 13.75 24.54 -24.26
C PRO A 577 13.81 23.02 -24.37
N THR A 578 14.45 22.37 -23.40
CA THR A 578 14.53 20.91 -23.35
C THR A 578 13.61 20.40 -22.24
N SER A 579 12.80 19.39 -22.55
CA SER A 579 11.92 18.76 -21.58
C SER A 579 12.63 17.59 -20.90
N TYR A 580 12.37 17.40 -19.61
CA TYR A 580 12.99 16.35 -18.80
C TYR A 580 11.94 15.61 -17.99
N LEU A 581 12.09 14.29 -17.92
CA LEU A 581 11.52 13.47 -16.86
C LEU A 581 12.46 13.51 -15.66
N VAL A 582 11.94 13.88 -14.50
CA VAL A 582 12.66 13.87 -13.23
C VAL A 582 12.44 12.52 -12.55
N ARG A 583 13.53 11.82 -12.24
CA ARG A 583 13.54 10.53 -11.53
C ARG A 583 14.38 10.65 -10.27
N LEU A 584 13.92 10.09 -9.15
CA LEU A 584 14.63 10.18 -7.87
C LEU A 584 15.16 8.81 -7.45
N ARG A 585 16.42 8.77 -7.02
CA ARG A 585 17.00 7.59 -6.35
C ARG A 585 16.88 7.75 -4.84
N TYR A 586 16.05 6.93 -4.20
CA TYR A 586 15.62 7.13 -2.82
C TYR A 586 15.64 5.83 -1.99
N ALA A 587 15.59 5.98 -0.67
CA ALA A 587 15.29 4.89 0.27
C ALA A 587 14.20 5.34 1.26
N SER A 588 13.20 4.48 1.48
CA SER A 588 12.09 4.68 2.43
C SER A 588 11.78 3.38 3.16
N ASN A 589 11.36 3.47 4.43
CA ASN A 589 10.93 2.32 5.22
C ASN A 589 9.42 2.13 5.33
N VAL A 590 8.65 3.04 4.74
CA VAL A 590 7.19 2.98 4.65
C VAL A 590 6.75 3.45 3.28
N ASP A 591 5.58 2.97 2.84
CA ASP A 591 4.89 3.56 1.69
C ASP A 591 4.50 4.99 2.06
N THR A 592 4.84 5.94 1.20
CA THR A 592 4.76 7.37 1.49
C THR A 592 4.55 8.17 0.22
N GLN A 593 4.46 9.49 0.37
CA GLN A 593 4.23 10.42 -0.72
C GLN A 593 5.24 11.53 -0.71
N ILE A 594 5.58 11.98 -1.91
CA ILE A 594 6.38 13.17 -2.12
C ILE A 594 5.67 14.12 -3.06
N TYR A 595 5.83 15.42 -2.82
CA TYR A 595 5.47 16.45 -3.77
C TYR A 595 6.75 16.96 -4.44
N VAL A 596 6.80 16.88 -5.77
CA VAL A 596 7.94 17.35 -6.57
C VAL A 596 7.48 18.49 -7.47
N GLU A 597 8.23 19.58 -7.44
CA GLU A 597 7.89 20.84 -8.11
C GLU A 597 9.10 21.42 -8.82
N ARG A 598 8.87 21.93 -10.03
CA ARG A 598 9.77 22.72 -10.85
C ARG A 598 9.35 24.19 -10.78
N THR A 599 10.31 25.10 -10.56
CA THR A 599 10.12 26.56 -10.64
C THR A 599 11.11 27.17 -11.65
N LEU A 600 10.61 27.96 -12.61
CA LEU A 600 11.41 28.57 -13.67
C LEU A 600 11.90 29.92 -13.16
N SER A 601 12.93 30.48 -13.80
CA SER A 601 13.34 31.86 -13.53
C SER A 601 12.24 32.90 -13.83
N SER A 602 11.26 32.55 -14.68
CA SER A 602 10.07 33.37 -14.95
C SER A 602 9.05 33.38 -13.80
N GLY A 603 9.18 32.47 -12.83
CA GLY A 603 8.20 32.25 -11.77
C GLY A 603 7.14 31.21 -12.11
N ASP A 604 7.13 30.64 -13.32
CA ASP A 604 6.23 29.53 -13.66
C ASP A 604 6.51 28.31 -12.78
N ILE A 605 5.46 27.64 -12.31
CA ILE A 605 5.53 26.50 -11.39
C ILE A 605 4.75 25.32 -11.97
N SER A 606 5.37 24.14 -11.97
CA SER A 606 4.73 22.87 -12.33
C SER A 606 5.14 21.81 -11.32
N GLY A 607 4.18 21.09 -10.76
CA GLY A 607 4.45 20.09 -9.73
C GLY A 607 3.30 19.11 -9.53
N GLY A 608 3.59 18.04 -8.79
CA GLY A 608 2.63 16.98 -8.52
C GLY A 608 3.03 16.12 -7.32
N THR A 609 2.07 15.34 -6.82
CA THR A 609 2.28 14.39 -5.73
C THR A 609 2.46 12.98 -6.29
N TYR A 610 3.49 12.27 -5.85
CA TYR A 610 3.88 10.95 -6.33
C TYR A 610 3.93 9.96 -5.17
N GLN A 611 3.41 8.75 -5.41
CA GLN A 611 3.52 7.64 -4.47
C GLN A 611 4.93 7.06 -4.51
N VAL A 612 5.45 6.72 -3.34
CA VAL A 612 6.82 6.27 -3.13
C VAL A 612 6.74 5.03 -2.24
N ALA A 613 7.02 3.86 -2.81
CA ALA A 613 6.95 2.60 -2.08
C ALA A 613 8.09 2.47 -1.07
N ALA A 614 7.86 1.71 0.00
CA ALA A 614 8.92 1.26 0.91
C ALA A 614 9.95 0.44 0.14
N THR A 615 11.22 0.74 0.35
CA THR A 615 12.35 0.06 -0.32
C THR A 615 13.14 -0.82 0.64
N THR A 616 12.93 -0.66 1.95
CA THR A 616 13.61 -1.44 2.99
C THR A 616 12.74 -1.53 4.23
N SER A 617 12.74 -2.67 4.94
CA SER A 617 12.16 -2.75 6.29
C SER A 617 13.16 -2.35 7.39
N GLY A 618 14.40 -2.05 7.00
CA GLY A 618 15.51 -1.75 7.90
C GLY A 618 15.60 -0.30 8.38
N ASN A 619 16.53 -0.05 9.30
CA ASN A 619 16.79 1.29 9.83
C ASN A 619 17.48 2.18 8.78
N LEU A 620 16.89 3.35 8.48
CA LEU A 620 17.44 4.37 7.57
C LEU A 620 18.76 5.02 8.05
N ALA A 621 19.33 4.60 9.17
CA ALA A 621 20.66 4.98 9.63
C ALA A 621 21.79 4.14 9.01
N SER A 622 21.49 2.93 8.52
CA SER A 622 22.45 2.04 7.86
C SER A 622 21.82 1.47 6.59
N LEU A 623 22.32 1.90 5.43
CA LEU A 623 21.74 1.58 4.13
C LEU A 623 22.70 0.66 3.36
N SER A 624 22.20 -0.50 2.93
CA SER A 624 22.86 -1.36 1.96
C SER A 624 22.48 -0.97 0.54
N TYR A 625 23.14 -1.56 -0.46
CA TYR A 625 22.86 -1.27 -1.86
C TYR A 625 21.38 -1.49 -2.22
N GLY A 626 20.81 -2.61 -1.77
CA GLY A 626 19.42 -3.00 -2.04
C GLY A 626 18.36 -2.16 -1.34
N ALA A 627 18.74 -1.21 -0.47
CA ALA A 627 17.79 -0.32 0.19
C ALA A 627 17.34 0.85 -0.70
N PHE A 628 17.97 1.06 -1.87
CA PHE A 628 17.64 2.16 -2.78
C PHE A 628 16.78 1.68 -3.96
N ALA A 629 15.78 2.47 -4.33
CA ALA A 629 14.99 2.30 -5.54
C ALA A 629 14.91 3.62 -6.34
N LEU A 630 14.32 3.54 -7.53
CA LEU A 630 14.06 4.69 -8.40
C LEU A 630 12.55 4.95 -8.46
N VAL A 631 12.16 6.23 -8.45
CA VAL A 631 10.78 6.66 -8.70
C VAL A 631 10.77 7.77 -9.77
N GLU A 632 10.00 7.57 -10.82
CA GLU A 632 9.73 8.60 -11.83
C GLU A 632 8.68 9.58 -11.29
N THR A 633 8.89 10.87 -11.54
CA THR A 633 8.08 11.95 -10.95
C THR A 633 7.53 12.87 -12.05
N LEU A 634 7.90 14.15 -12.05
CA LEU A 634 7.38 15.12 -13.01
C LEU A 634 8.11 15.04 -14.35
N ALA A 635 7.36 15.18 -15.44
CA ALA A 635 7.87 15.56 -16.75
C ALA A 635 7.59 17.06 -16.96
N ALA A 636 8.60 17.86 -17.29
CA ALA A 636 8.40 19.28 -17.54
C ALA A 636 9.47 19.88 -18.45
N THR A 637 9.12 21.01 -19.07
CA THR A 637 10.03 21.81 -19.89
C THR A 637 10.91 22.72 -19.03
N PHE A 638 12.22 22.72 -19.31
CA PHE A 638 13.21 23.48 -18.56
C PHE A 638 13.81 24.56 -19.46
N GLU A 639 13.73 25.81 -19.02
CA GLU A 639 14.24 26.98 -19.73
C GLU A 639 14.75 28.07 -18.77
N GLY A 640 15.39 29.09 -19.33
CA GLY A 640 16.01 30.17 -18.57
C GLY A 640 17.43 29.84 -18.08
N SER A 641 17.98 30.71 -17.23
CA SER A 641 19.36 30.58 -16.73
C SER A 641 19.49 29.54 -15.61
N THR A 642 18.45 29.38 -14.80
CA THR A 642 18.39 28.41 -13.70
C THR A 642 16.96 27.95 -13.46
N VAL A 643 16.81 26.68 -13.07
CA VAL A 643 15.54 26.07 -12.67
C VAL A 643 15.68 25.51 -11.25
N ASP A 644 14.70 25.75 -10.40
CA ASP A 644 14.66 25.19 -9.05
C ASP A 644 13.75 23.96 -9.01
N ILE A 645 14.22 22.90 -8.35
CA ILE A 645 13.49 21.67 -8.06
C ILE A 645 13.28 21.57 -6.55
N LYS A 646 12.02 21.55 -6.12
CA LYS A 646 11.62 21.32 -4.74
C LYS A 646 11.12 19.89 -4.60
N ILE A 647 11.63 19.16 -3.61
CA ILE A 647 11.18 17.82 -3.25
C ILE A 647 10.73 17.85 -1.80
N GLN A 648 9.44 17.60 -1.58
CA GLN A 648 8.77 17.70 -0.28
C GLN A 648 8.23 16.34 0.15
N ASN A 649 8.53 15.92 1.37
CA ASN A 649 8.01 14.69 1.95
C ASN A 649 6.64 14.97 2.59
N MET A 650 5.61 14.33 2.06
CA MET A 650 4.22 14.48 2.53
C MET A 650 3.85 13.42 3.58
N GLY A 651 4.69 12.41 3.79
CA GLY A 651 4.41 11.34 4.74
C GLY A 651 4.97 11.58 6.14
N THR A 652 4.75 10.57 6.99
CA THR A 652 5.06 10.60 8.43
C THR A 652 6.42 9.99 8.79
N SER A 653 7.10 9.36 7.84
CA SER A 653 8.46 8.81 8.00
C SER A 653 9.47 9.58 7.13
N PRO A 654 10.75 9.73 7.56
CA PRO A 654 11.78 10.35 6.74
C PRO A 654 12.09 9.55 5.45
N ILE A 655 12.52 10.28 4.42
CA ILE A 655 12.96 9.71 3.14
C ILE A 655 14.43 10.08 2.90
N ILE A 656 15.22 9.12 2.44
CA ILE A 656 16.63 9.35 2.09
C ILE A 656 16.75 9.50 0.57
N LEU A 657 17.36 10.57 0.11
CA LEU A 657 17.65 10.83 -1.30
C LEU A 657 19.16 10.74 -1.57
N ASP A 658 19.51 9.95 -2.58
CA ASP A 658 20.86 9.88 -3.12
C ASP A 658 21.04 10.84 -4.31
N LYS A 659 20.23 10.68 -5.36
CA LYS A 659 20.38 11.42 -6.63
C LYS A 659 19.03 11.85 -7.20
N ILE A 660 19.04 12.99 -7.89
CA ILE A 660 17.98 13.46 -8.77
C ILE A 660 18.49 13.27 -10.20
N GLU A 661 17.74 12.57 -11.03
CA GLU A 661 18.09 12.27 -12.41
C GLU A 661 17.16 13.02 -13.36
N PHE A 662 17.75 13.65 -14.38
CA PHE A 662 17.05 14.37 -15.42
C PHE A 662 17.22 13.61 -16.73
N ILE A 663 16.14 13.04 -17.24
CA ILE A 663 16.12 12.23 -18.46
C ILE A 663 15.54 13.10 -19.58
N PRO A 664 16.34 13.48 -20.59
CA PRO A 664 15.86 14.35 -21.67
C PRO A 664 14.77 13.65 -22.49
N ILE A 665 13.66 14.35 -22.69
CA ILE A 665 12.52 13.92 -23.50
C ILE A 665 12.68 14.57 -24.88
N GLY A 666 12.72 13.75 -25.93
CA GLY A 666 12.91 14.21 -27.31
C GLY A 666 11.65 14.75 -27.99
N GLU A 667 10.49 14.50 -27.39
CA GLU A 667 9.16 14.94 -27.83
C GLU A 667 8.59 15.99 -26.83
N PRO A 668 7.61 16.82 -27.21
CA PRO A 668 6.92 17.72 -26.27
C PRO A 668 6.33 16.95 -25.07
N VAL A 669 6.24 17.61 -23.92
CA VAL A 669 5.76 16.97 -22.66
C VAL A 669 4.36 16.39 -22.85
N GLU A 670 3.48 17.08 -23.57
CA GLU A 670 2.11 16.65 -23.83
C GLU A 670 2.07 15.34 -24.65
N GLU A 671 2.93 15.20 -25.64
CA GLU A 671 3.05 14.00 -26.46
C GLU A 671 3.65 12.83 -25.66
N TYR A 672 4.66 13.12 -24.84
CA TYR A 672 5.25 12.15 -23.92
C TYR A 672 4.23 11.62 -22.92
N ASP A 673 3.48 12.50 -22.25
CA ASP A 673 2.47 12.12 -21.27
C ASP A 673 1.33 11.33 -21.91
N ALA A 674 0.89 11.70 -23.12
CA ALA A 674 -0.11 10.95 -23.88
C ALA A 674 0.38 9.53 -24.21
N LYS A 675 1.65 9.38 -24.58
CA LYS A 675 2.28 8.08 -24.88
C LYS A 675 2.46 7.21 -23.63
N GLN A 676 2.82 7.80 -22.49
CA GLN A 676 2.87 7.07 -21.21
C GLN A 676 1.46 6.62 -20.78
N SER A 677 0.46 7.49 -20.95
CA SER A 677 -0.94 7.17 -20.67
C SER A 677 -1.43 6.02 -21.55
N LEU A 678 -1.12 6.04 -22.86
CA LEU A 678 -1.41 4.95 -23.79
C LEU A 678 -0.75 3.63 -23.34
N LYS A 679 0.52 3.66 -22.91
CA LYS A 679 1.25 2.47 -22.46
C LYS A 679 0.62 1.88 -21.19
N LYS A 680 0.27 2.72 -20.21
CA LYS A 680 -0.42 2.32 -18.96
C LYS A 680 -1.79 1.73 -19.26
N ALA A 681 -2.60 2.41 -20.06
CA ALA A 681 -3.93 1.96 -20.45
C ALA A 681 -3.88 0.63 -21.21
N ARG A 682 -3.00 0.48 -22.20
CA ARG A 682 -2.83 -0.78 -22.94
C ARG A 682 -2.42 -1.95 -22.03
N LYS A 683 -1.53 -1.71 -21.07
CA LYS A 683 -1.14 -2.74 -20.09
C LYS A 683 -2.33 -3.17 -19.23
N ALA A 684 -3.10 -2.21 -18.71
CA ALA A 684 -4.27 -2.49 -17.89
C ALA A 684 -5.34 -3.27 -18.68
N VAL A 685 -5.65 -2.85 -19.90
CA VAL A 685 -6.65 -3.51 -20.76
C VAL A 685 -6.22 -4.92 -21.15
N ASN A 686 -4.96 -5.12 -21.53
CA ASN A 686 -4.46 -6.46 -21.89
C ASN A 686 -4.50 -7.43 -20.70
N ALA A 687 -4.34 -6.95 -19.47
CA ALA A 687 -4.41 -7.79 -18.27
C ALA A 687 -5.82 -8.33 -17.96
N LEU A 688 -6.87 -7.77 -18.59
CA LEU A 688 -8.25 -8.24 -18.42
C LEU A 688 -8.51 -9.61 -19.07
N PHE A 689 -7.71 -9.97 -20.08
CA PHE A 689 -7.96 -11.11 -20.96
C PHE A 689 -6.94 -12.24 -20.78
N THR A 690 -7.38 -13.48 -21.04
CA THR A 690 -6.51 -14.67 -20.98
C THR A 690 -5.84 -15.02 -22.31
N ASN A 691 -6.30 -14.43 -23.42
CA ASN A 691 -5.80 -14.73 -24.75
C ASN A 691 -5.54 -13.48 -25.59
N ASN A 692 -4.66 -13.62 -26.59
CA ASN A 692 -4.28 -12.53 -27.49
C ASN A 692 -5.42 -12.06 -28.42
N GLN A 693 -6.55 -12.79 -28.44
CA GLN A 693 -7.74 -12.44 -29.21
C GLN A 693 -8.72 -11.58 -28.39
N ASN A 694 -8.42 -11.30 -27.11
CA ASN A 694 -9.19 -10.45 -26.20
C ASN A 694 -10.69 -10.80 -26.14
N ASN A 695 -11.03 -12.09 -26.21
CA ASN A 695 -12.43 -12.55 -26.25
C ASN A 695 -12.86 -13.34 -25.01
N THR A 696 -11.92 -13.60 -24.08
CA THR A 696 -12.18 -14.37 -22.86
C THR A 696 -11.56 -13.64 -21.66
N LEU A 697 -12.39 -13.25 -20.70
CA LEU A 697 -11.94 -12.64 -19.44
C LEU A 697 -11.20 -13.67 -18.57
N SER A 698 -10.23 -13.20 -17.80
CA SER A 698 -9.67 -14.00 -16.71
C SER A 698 -10.70 -14.21 -15.60
N LEU A 699 -10.69 -15.38 -14.97
CA LEU A 699 -11.60 -15.70 -13.85
C LEU A 699 -11.36 -14.77 -12.65
N ASP A 700 -10.10 -14.41 -12.42
CA ASP A 700 -9.68 -13.55 -11.31
C ASP A 700 -9.99 -12.07 -11.54
N VAL A 701 -10.20 -11.65 -12.80
CA VAL A 701 -10.54 -10.26 -13.14
C VAL A 701 -11.97 -9.98 -12.70
N THR A 702 -12.13 -8.98 -11.83
CA THR A 702 -13.42 -8.51 -11.31
C THR A 702 -14.05 -7.47 -12.23
N ASP A 703 -15.35 -7.22 -12.06
CA ASP A 703 -16.02 -6.12 -12.76
C ASP A 703 -15.42 -4.75 -12.38
N TYR A 704 -14.97 -4.59 -11.12
CA TYR A 704 -14.26 -3.41 -10.65
C TYR A 704 -12.92 -3.18 -11.39
N ASP A 705 -12.15 -4.25 -11.65
CA ASP A 705 -10.88 -4.14 -12.41
C ASP A 705 -11.10 -3.60 -13.84
N ILE A 706 -12.21 -3.99 -14.47
CA ILE A 706 -12.60 -3.51 -15.79
C ILE A 706 -12.89 -2.00 -15.74
N ASP A 707 -13.59 -1.55 -14.69
CA ASP A 707 -13.89 -0.14 -14.49
C ASP A 707 -12.63 0.69 -14.21
N GLN A 708 -11.66 0.15 -13.47
CA GLN A 708 -10.36 0.80 -13.27
C GLN A 708 -9.57 0.90 -14.58
N ALA A 709 -9.56 -0.15 -15.40
CA ALA A 709 -8.96 -0.10 -16.73
C ALA A 709 -9.67 0.93 -17.63
N ALA A 710 -11.00 1.02 -17.56
CA ALA A 710 -11.79 2.01 -18.30
C ALA A 710 -11.41 3.45 -17.92
N LYS A 711 -11.30 3.73 -16.61
CA LYS A 711 -10.87 5.04 -16.10
C LYS A 711 -9.50 5.45 -16.67
N LEU A 712 -8.55 4.52 -16.78
CA LEU A 712 -7.23 4.78 -17.37
C LEU A 712 -7.29 5.10 -18.88
N VAL A 713 -8.18 4.44 -19.63
CA VAL A 713 -8.35 4.71 -21.06
C VAL A 713 -9.02 6.07 -21.29
N GLU A 714 -10.02 6.43 -20.48
CA GLU A 714 -10.70 7.74 -20.57
C GLU A 714 -9.74 8.91 -20.34
N CYS A 715 -8.73 8.71 -19.50
CA CYS A 715 -7.67 9.66 -19.21
C CYS A 715 -6.66 9.89 -20.35
N MET A 716 -6.70 9.07 -21.41
CA MET A 716 -5.86 9.32 -22.59
C MET A 716 -6.31 10.60 -23.31
N SER A 717 -5.38 11.29 -23.96
CA SER A 717 -5.68 12.47 -24.76
C SER A 717 -6.71 12.16 -25.86
N ASP A 718 -7.68 13.05 -26.05
CA ASP A 718 -8.63 12.97 -27.18
C ASP A 718 -7.99 13.43 -28.50
N ASP A 719 -6.89 14.20 -28.42
CA ASP A 719 -6.20 14.76 -29.58
C ASP A 719 -5.01 13.90 -30.02
N ILE A 720 -4.31 13.29 -29.05
CA ILE A 720 -3.09 12.51 -29.27
C ILE A 720 -3.40 11.03 -29.05
N TYR A 721 -3.30 10.22 -30.12
CA TYR A 721 -3.71 8.81 -30.21
C TYR A 721 -5.24 8.52 -30.12
N PRO A 722 -6.12 9.29 -30.80
CA PRO A 722 -7.57 9.06 -30.73
C PRO A 722 -8.01 7.68 -31.23
N LYS A 723 -7.31 7.12 -32.22
CA LYS A 723 -7.63 5.79 -32.78
C LYS A 723 -7.33 4.69 -31.77
N GLU A 724 -6.19 4.77 -31.09
CA GLU A 724 -5.79 3.82 -30.07
C GLU A 724 -6.68 3.93 -28.84
N LYS A 725 -7.04 5.15 -28.41
CA LYS A 725 -8.03 5.38 -27.34
C LYS A 725 -9.35 4.70 -27.69
N MET A 726 -9.87 4.91 -28.90
CA MET A 726 -11.11 4.30 -29.37
C MET A 726 -11.02 2.76 -29.38
N CYS A 727 -9.92 2.19 -29.87
CA CYS A 727 -9.69 0.75 -29.86
C CYS A 727 -9.65 0.17 -28.44
N LEU A 728 -8.97 0.85 -27.49
CA LEU A 728 -8.93 0.43 -26.09
C LEU A 728 -10.29 0.56 -25.41
N LEU A 729 -11.05 1.63 -25.70
CA LEU A 729 -12.43 1.78 -25.22
C LEU A 729 -13.33 0.67 -25.74
N ASP A 730 -13.20 0.28 -27.00
CA ASP A 730 -13.97 -0.83 -27.57
C ASP A 730 -13.60 -2.17 -26.92
N GLN A 731 -12.31 -2.38 -26.61
CA GLN A 731 -11.86 -3.56 -25.85
C GLN A 731 -12.40 -3.57 -24.43
N VAL A 732 -12.36 -2.44 -23.71
CA VAL A 732 -12.94 -2.32 -22.36
C VAL A 732 -14.46 -2.51 -22.39
N LYS A 733 -15.16 -1.95 -23.39
CA LYS A 733 -16.60 -2.21 -23.59
C LYS A 733 -16.87 -3.69 -23.86
N CYS A 734 -16.01 -4.36 -24.63
CA CYS A 734 -16.10 -5.80 -24.84
C CYS A 734 -15.87 -6.57 -23.53
N ALA A 735 -14.89 -6.18 -22.73
CA ALA A 735 -14.64 -6.76 -21.41
C ALA A 735 -15.87 -6.58 -20.51
N LYS A 736 -16.46 -5.39 -20.45
CA LYS A 736 -17.67 -5.12 -19.67
C LYS A 736 -18.85 -5.98 -20.13
N ARG A 737 -19.07 -6.12 -21.44
CA ARG A 737 -20.09 -7.04 -21.99
C ARG A 737 -19.84 -8.50 -21.62
N LEU A 738 -18.59 -8.95 -21.64
CA LEU A 738 -18.23 -10.30 -21.21
C LEU A 738 -18.47 -10.50 -19.70
N SER A 739 -18.20 -9.47 -18.89
CA SER A 739 -18.51 -9.43 -17.45
C SER A 739 -20.01 -9.57 -17.20
N GLN A 740 -20.82 -8.77 -17.91
CA GLN A 740 -22.28 -8.84 -17.86
C GLN A 740 -22.82 -10.21 -18.30
N VAL A 741 -22.26 -10.81 -19.35
CA VAL A 741 -22.68 -12.13 -19.86
C VAL A 741 -22.35 -13.26 -18.89
N ARG A 742 -21.20 -13.21 -18.19
CA ARG A 742 -20.84 -14.22 -17.19
C ARG A 742 -21.56 -14.02 -15.84
N ASN A 743 -22.03 -12.80 -15.56
CA ASN A 743 -22.75 -12.49 -14.34
C ASN A 743 -24.17 -13.06 -14.39
N LEU A 744 -24.51 -13.89 -13.41
CA LEU A 744 -25.81 -14.55 -13.32
C LEU A 744 -26.89 -13.67 -12.69
N LEU A 745 -26.48 -12.61 -11.99
CA LEU A 745 -27.35 -11.56 -11.51
C LEU A 745 -27.85 -10.72 -12.69
N ASN A 746 -29.13 -10.38 -12.68
CA ASN A 746 -29.68 -9.34 -13.52
C ASN A 746 -29.30 -7.98 -12.91
N GLU A 747 -28.76 -7.05 -13.72
CA GLU A 747 -28.40 -5.69 -13.29
C GLU A 747 -27.46 -5.68 -12.06
N GLY A 748 -26.38 -6.48 -12.08
CA GLY A 748 -25.40 -6.55 -10.97
C GLY A 748 -24.48 -5.32 -10.86
N ASP A 749 -24.43 -4.52 -11.93
CA ASP A 749 -23.71 -3.25 -12.09
C ASP A 749 -24.65 -2.02 -12.03
N PHE A 750 -25.93 -2.24 -11.73
CA PHE A 750 -26.93 -1.19 -11.48
C PHE A 750 -27.07 -0.14 -12.60
N GLU A 751 -26.83 -0.51 -13.87
CA GLU A 751 -26.90 0.43 -15.01
C GLU A 751 -28.32 1.01 -15.23
N SER A 752 -29.38 0.28 -14.86
CA SER A 752 -30.77 0.74 -14.92
C SER A 752 -31.19 1.56 -13.69
N SER A 753 -31.69 2.79 -13.90
CA SER A 753 -32.25 3.65 -12.85
C SER A 753 -33.54 3.10 -12.21
N ASP A 754 -34.21 2.20 -12.91
CA ASP A 754 -35.60 1.86 -12.58
C ASP A 754 -35.69 0.68 -11.62
N GLY A 755 -34.61 -0.12 -11.47
CA GLY A 755 -34.34 -1.14 -10.42
C GLY A 755 -35.38 -2.23 -10.13
N SER A 756 -36.62 -2.06 -10.60
CA SER A 756 -37.87 -2.61 -10.05
C SER A 756 -38.77 -3.20 -11.13
N GLY A 757 -38.24 -3.41 -12.34
CA GLY A 757 -38.91 -4.23 -13.35
C GLY A 757 -39.14 -5.65 -12.84
N ALA A 758 -40.12 -6.37 -13.41
CA ALA A 758 -40.55 -7.72 -13.00
C ALA A 758 -39.46 -8.83 -13.00
N SER A 759 -38.19 -8.48 -13.24
CA SER A 759 -37.00 -9.36 -13.24
C SER A 759 -35.75 -8.74 -12.56
N GLY A 760 -35.86 -7.57 -11.91
CA GLY A 760 -34.76 -6.83 -11.26
C GLY A 760 -34.56 -7.17 -9.77
N TRP A 761 -33.90 -6.27 -9.04
CA TRP A 761 -33.67 -6.40 -7.60
C TRP A 761 -34.96 -6.14 -6.82
N LEU A 762 -35.27 -6.98 -5.83
CA LEU A 762 -36.30 -6.67 -4.84
C LEU A 762 -35.67 -5.80 -3.76
N THR A 763 -36.18 -4.58 -3.57
CA THR A 763 -35.60 -3.59 -2.66
C THR A 763 -36.62 -3.12 -1.63
N SER A 764 -36.16 -2.77 -0.43
CA SER A 764 -36.92 -1.99 0.56
C SER A 764 -36.91 -0.48 0.21
N ASP A 765 -37.78 0.32 0.84
CA ASP A 765 -37.98 1.76 0.57
C ASP A 765 -36.73 2.66 0.72
N ARG A 766 -35.69 2.22 1.44
CA ARG A 766 -34.47 3.00 1.75
C ARG A 766 -33.22 2.56 0.99
N VAL A 767 -33.44 2.09 -0.23
CA VAL A 767 -32.39 1.71 -1.16
C VAL A 767 -32.49 2.62 -2.38
N TYR A 768 -31.38 3.22 -2.77
CA TYR A 768 -31.32 4.11 -3.91
C TYR A 768 -30.17 3.70 -4.84
N ILE A 769 -30.40 3.80 -6.14
CA ILE A 769 -29.33 3.75 -7.14
C ILE A 769 -28.92 5.19 -7.40
N THR A 770 -27.64 5.48 -7.18
CA THR A 770 -27.08 6.84 -7.28
C THR A 770 -25.84 6.84 -8.17
N SER A 771 -25.54 7.98 -8.80
CA SER A 771 -24.31 8.22 -9.54
C SER A 771 -23.34 9.10 -8.74
N ASP A 772 -22.16 9.41 -9.28
CA ASP A 772 -21.23 10.43 -8.77
C ASP A 772 -20.44 10.08 -7.50
N ASN A 773 -20.12 8.80 -7.31
CA ASN A 773 -19.15 8.39 -6.29
C ASN A 773 -17.73 8.31 -6.87
N PRO A 774 -16.70 8.92 -6.24
CA PRO A 774 -15.33 8.87 -6.73
C PRO A 774 -14.71 7.46 -6.76
N VAL A 775 -15.23 6.52 -5.95
CA VAL A 775 -14.78 5.13 -5.87
C VAL A 775 -15.29 4.33 -7.07
N PHE A 776 -16.58 4.43 -7.36
CA PHE A 776 -17.27 3.64 -8.38
C PHE A 776 -17.18 4.28 -9.77
N LYS A 777 -17.58 3.54 -10.81
CA LYS A 777 -17.63 4.03 -12.19
C LYS A 777 -19.06 3.88 -12.71
N GLY A 778 -19.88 4.90 -12.50
CA GLY A 778 -21.28 4.89 -12.92
C GLY A 778 -22.21 4.83 -11.72
N ASN A 779 -23.27 4.04 -11.85
CA ASN A 779 -24.29 3.88 -10.82
C ASN A 779 -23.81 2.92 -9.74
N TYR A 780 -24.20 3.15 -8.49
CA TYR A 780 -23.93 2.25 -7.39
C TYR A 780 -25.15 2.18 -6.46
N LEU A 781 -25.19 1.13 -5.65
CA LEU A 781 -26.22 0.91 -4.66
C LEU A 781 -25.90 1.67 -3.36
N ASN A 782 -26.80 2.56 -2.95
CA ASN A 782 -26.75 3.25 -1.67
C ASN A 782 -27.86 2.73 -0.75
N MET A 783 -27.46 2.15 0.39
CA MET A 783 -28.37 1.58 1.39
C MET A 783 -28.29 2.38 2.69
N GLU A 784 -29.42 2.95 3.13
CA GLU A 784 -29.50 3.66 4.41
C GLU A 784 -29.82 2.73 5.59
N SER A 785 -29.81 3.29 6.80
CA SER A 785 -30.19 2.64 8.05
C SER A 785 -31.60 2.04 8.04
N ALA A 786 -31.79 0.99 8.83
CA ALA A 786 -33.08 0.38 9.08
C ALA A 786 -34.10 1.40 9.66
N VAL A 787 -35.39 1.23 9.35
CA VAL A 787 -36.46 2.10 9.84
C VAL A 787 -36.88 1.67 11.24
N VAL A 788 -36.95 2.66 12.15
CA VAL A 788 -37.53 2.52 13.49
C VAL A 788 -38.73 3.48 13.56
N LEU A 789 -39.94 2.95 13.65
CA LEU A 789 -41.15 3.78 13.78
C LEU A 789 -41.35 4.15 15.26
N GLU A 790 -41.48 5.45 15.55
CA GLU A 790 -41.77 5.93 16.91
C GLU A 790 -43.07 5.32 17.43
N GLY A 791 -43.02 4.66 18.60
CA GLY A 791 -44.15 4.00 19.24
C GLY A 791 -44.31 2.50 18.94
N TYR A 792 -43.45 1.89 18.11
CA TYR A 792 -43.43 0.46 17.83
C TYR A 792 -42.05 -0.16 18.15
N ASP A 793 -41.99 -1.23 18.94
CA ASP A 793 -40.76 -1.98 19.27
C ASP A 793 -40.20 -2.82 18.09
N LYS A 794 -40.58 -2.52 16.84
CA LYS A 794 -40.21 -3.30 15.64
C LYS A 794 -39.30 -2.50 14.71
N VAL A 795 -38.15 -3.09 14.36
CA VAL A 795 -37.17 -2.55 13.39
C VAL A 795 -37.41 -3.18 12.02
N PHE A 796 -37.56 -2.35 10.99
CA PHE A 796 -37.73 -2.80 9.60
C PHE A 796 -36.38 -2.68 8.87
N PRO A 797 -35.77 -3.80 8.43
CA PRO A 797 -34.45 -3.78 7.82
C PRO A 797 -34.46 -3.12 6.45
N THR A 798 -33.37 -2.45 6.09
CA THR A 798 -33.11 -2.04 4.70
C THR A 798 -32.45 -3.22 3.98
N TYR A 799 -32.97 -3.64 2.83
CA TYR A 799 -32.42 -4.79 2.12
C TYR A 799 -32.56 -4.69 0.59
N VAL A 800 -31.67 -5.42 -0.10
CA VAL A 800 -31.84 -5.82 -1.49
C VAL A 800 -31.70 -7.33 -1.63
N TYR A 801 -32.50 -7.91 -2.52
CA TYR A 801 -32.53 -9.35 -2.75
C TYR A 801 -32.70 -9.69 -4.23
N GLN A 802 -31.96 -10.70 -4.67
CA GLN A 802 -32.18 -11.35 -5.96
C GLN A 802 -32.01 -12.87 -5.82
N LYS A 803 -32.85 -13.62 -6.53
CA LYS A 803 -32.72 -15.07 -6.66
C LYS A 803 -32.23 -15.42 -8.06
N ILE A 804 -31.10 -16.12 -8.13
CA ILE A 804 -30.63 -16.73 -9.36
C ILE A 804 -31.44 -18.01 -9.58
N ASP A 805 -32.18 -18.05 -10.69
CA ASP A 805 -33.04 -19.18 -11.06
C ASP A 805 -32.20 -20.43 -11.35
N GLU A 806 -32.73 -21.60 -11.03
CA GLU A 806 -32.05 -22.86 -11.28
C GLU A 806 -31.74 -23.14 -12.75
N SER A 807 -32.52 -22.59 -13.68
CA SER A 807 -32.24 -22.68 -15.12
C SER A 807 -30.89 -22.09 -15.54
N LYS A 808 -30.32 -21.17 -14.74
CA LYS A 808 -28.99 -20.59 -14.96
C LYS A 808 -27.86 -21.38 -14.27
N LEU A 809 -28.19 -22.41 -13.49
CA LEU A 809 -27.23 -23.15 -12.65
C LEU A 809 -26.93 -24.53 -13.24
N LYS A 810 -25.71 -25.02 -13.00
CA LYS A 810 -25.24 -26.35 -13.39
C LYS A 810 -25.13 -27.24 -12.16
N PRO A 811 -25.40 -28.56 -12.29
CA PRO A 811 -25.27 -29.47 -11.17
C PRO A 811 -23.82 -29.60 -10.74
N TYR A 812 -23.59 -29.80 -9.44
CA TYR A 812 -22.27 -30.07 -8.88
C TYR A 812 -21.20 -29.06 -9.30
N THR A 813 -21.54 -27.76 -9.29
CA THR A 813 -20.68 -26.67 -9.77
C THR A 813 -20.50 -25.59 -8.70
N ARG A 814 -19.28 -25.06 -8.61
CA ARG A 814 -18.96 -23.91 -7.73
C ARG A 814 -19.29 -22.60 -8.41
N TYR A 815 -19.91 -21.70 -7.67
CA TYR A 815 -20.15 -20.31 -8.04
C TYR A 815 -19.41 -19.38 -7.08
N ILE A 816 -18.97 -18.24 -7.59
CA ILE A 816 -18.31 -17.17 -6.82
C ILE A 816 -19.28 -16.01 -6.72
N VAL A 817 -19.50 -15.50 -5.51
CA VAL A 817 -20.27 -14.29 -5.21
C VAL A 817 -19.30 -13.24 -4.71
N ARG A 818 -19.14 -12.14 -5.43
CA ARG A 818 -18.20 -11.07 -5.09
C ARG A 818 -18.71 -9.69 -5.48
N GLY A 819 -18.13 -8.67 -4.88
CA GLY A 819 -18.45 -7.28 -5.18
C GLY A 819 -17.54 -6.31 -4.45
N PHE A 820 -17.72 -5.02 -4.70
CA PHE A 820 -16.91 -3.95 -4.13
C PHE A 820 -17.76 -3.06 -3.22
N VAL A 821 -17.28 -2.82 -1.99
CA VAL A 821 -17.94 -2.00 -0.97
C VAL A 821 -17.15 -0.70 -0.83
N GLY A 822 -17.78 0.44 -1.16
CA GLY A 822 -17.16 1.75 -1.05
C GLY A 822 -16.93 2.10 0.42
N ASN A 823 -18.00 1.98 1.22
CA ASN A 823 -17.96 2.04 2.67
C ASN A 823 -19.19 1.35 3.27
N SER A 824 -19.07 0.83 4.50
CA SER A 824 -20.21 0.21 5.17
C SER A 824 -20.14 0.26 6.69
N LYS A 825 -21.31 0.23 7.31
CA LYS A 825 -21.51 -0.05 8.72
C LYS A 825 -22.69 -0.99 8.88
N ASP A 826 -22.45 -2.11 9.54
CA ASP A 826 -23.42 -3.16 9.83
C ASP A 826 -24.11 -3.76 8.59
N LEU A 827 -23.42 -3.77 7.44
CA LEU A 827 -23.88 -4.45 6.23
C LEU A 827 -23.78 -5.97 6.41
N GLU A 828 -24.87 -6.68 6.25
CA GLU A 828 -24.91 -8.15 6.25
C GLU A 828 -25.04 -8.66 4.82
N VAL A 829 -24.06 -9.45 4.38
CA VAL A 829 -24.07 -10.18 3.10
C VAL A 829 -24.47 -11.62 3.40
N LEU A 830 -25.63 -12.03 2.86
CA LEU A 830 -26.10 -13.41 2.97
C LEU A 830 -26.22 -14.04 1.59
N VAL A 831 -25.64 -15.24 1.46
CA VAL A 831 -25.79 -16.09 0.27
C VAL A 831 -26.40 -17.41 0.71
N THR A 832 -27.52 -17.79 0.10
CA THR A 832 -28.32 -18.92 0.53
C THR A 832 -28.48 -19.97 -0.58
N ARG A 833 -28.25 -21.23 -0.19
CA ARG A 833 -28.58 -22.46 -0.91
C ARG A 833 -28.55 -23.60 0.11
N TYR A 834 -29.51 -24.52 0.10
CA TYR A 834 -29.62 -25.55 1.15
C TYR A 834 -29.58 -24.97 2.59
N ASP A 835 -30.31 -23.86 2.80
CA ASP A 835 -30.28 -22.94 3.95
C ASP A 835 -29.21 -21.82 3.85
N LYS A 836 -28.69 -21.33 4.99
CA LYS A 836 -27.76 -20.20 5.09
C LYS A 836 -26.31 -20.70 5.03
N GLU A 837 -25.68 -20.52 3.88
CA GLU A 837 -24.29 -20.96 3.66
C GLU A 837 -23.28 -19.85 3.92
N VAL A 838 -23.63 -18.59 3.61
CA VAL A 838 -22.79 -17.43 3.84
C VAL A 838 -23.56 -16.39 4.67
N ASP A 839 -22.89 -15.90 5.71
CA ASP A 839 -23.38 -14.87 6.62
C ASP A 839 -22.22 -13.99 7.07
N LYS A 840 -22.05 -12.84 6.43
CA LYS A 840 -20.95 -11.96 6.77
C LYS A 840 -21.44 -10.57 7.09
N LYS A 841 -21.15 -10.12 8.30
CA LYS A 841 -21.25 -8.71 8.66
C LYS A 841 -19.98 -7.97 8.22
N MET A 842 -20.14 -6.89 7.47
CA MET A 842 -19.09 -6.07 6.89
C MET A 842 -19.17 -4.64 7.41
N ASN A 843 -18.05 -4.18 7.98
CA ASN A 843 -17.83 -2.81 8.40
C ASN A 843 -16.59 -2.30 7.67
N VAL A 844 -16.81 -1.60 6.55
CA VAL A 844 -15.74 -1.13 5.68
C VAL A 844 -15.53 0.37 5.91
N PRO A 845 -14.32 0.80 6.30
CA PRO A 845 -14.02 2.22 6.54
C PRO A 845 -14.19 3.05 5.26
N ASN A 846 -14.31 4.36 5.43
CA ASN A 846 -14.30 5.31 4.31
C ASN A 846 -12.90 5.92 4.16
N ASP A 847 -11.92 5.10 3.76
CA ASP A 847 -10.50 5.43 3.67
C ASP A 847 -9.95 5.40 2.23
N ILE A 848 -10.78 5.11 1.23
CA ILE A 848 -10.42 5.31 -0.17
C ILE A 848 -10.34 6.81 -0.45
N ILE A 849 -9.12 7.33 -0.56
CA ILE A 849 -8.90 8.73 -0.92
C ILE A 849 -9.01 8.87 -2.44
N PRO A 850 -9.94 9.69 -2.97
CA PRO A 850 -10.10 9.89 -4.40
C PRO A 850 -8.81 10.39 -5.06
N THR A 851 -8.21 9.56 -5.90
CA THR A 851 -7.11 9.96 -6.77
C THR A 851 -7.67 10.27 -8.15
N ASN A 852 -7.10 11.27 -8.81
CA ASN A 852 -7.36 11.49 -10.22
C ASN A 852 -6.83 10.26 -10.97
N PRO A 853 -7.68 9.50 -11.69
CA PRO A 853 -7.26 8.28 -12.37
C PRO A 853 -6.19 8.55 -13.44
N CYS A 854 -6.10 9.79 -13.93
CA CYS A 854 -5.22 10.18 -15.01
C CYS A 854 -3.81 10.46 -14.53
N THR A 855 -3.68 11.07 -13.35
CA THR A 855 -2.40 11.54 -12.81
C THR A 855 -1.96 10.77 -11.57
N GLY A 856 -2.85 9.99 -10.95
CA GLY A 856 -2.63 9.36 -9.64
C GLY A 856 -2.54 10.38 -8.49
N THR A 857 -2.75 11.67 -8.77
CA THR A 857 -2.68 12.76 -7.78
C THR A 857 -4.01 12.94 -7.08
N TYR A 858 -4.00 13.35 -5.82
CA TYR A 858 -5.23 13.73 -5.11
C TYR A 858 -5.95 14.88 -5.81
N ARG A 859 -7.29 14.81 -5.88
CA ARG A 859 -8.09 15.99 -6.21
C ARG A 859 -8.07 16.94 -5.03
N LEU A 860 -7.23 17.98 -5.10
CA LEU A 860 -7.37 19.15 -4.24
C LEU A 860 -8.51 20.01 -4.81
N GLU A 861 -9.75 19.72 -4.42
CA GLU A 861 -10.84 20.69 -4.61
C GLU A 861 -11.17 21.40 -3.30
N GLN A 862 -11.18 22.73 -3.39
CA GLN A 862 -11.67 23.67 -2.39
C GLN A 862 -13.19 23.49 -2.21
N CYS A 863 -13.63 22.83 -1.15
CA CYS A 863 -14.65 23.31 -0.19
C CYS A 863 -15.26 22.16 0.65
N SER A 864 -15.27 22.41 1.97
CA SER A 864 -16.33 22.07 2.94
C SER A 864 -16.77 20.61 3.11
N TYR A 865 -15.89 19.76 3.61
CA TYR A 865 -16.29 18.74 4.58
C TYR A 865 -15.35 18.80 5.80
N PRO A 866 -15.87 18.87 7.03
CA PRO A 866 -15.03 18.89 8.21
C PRO A 866 -14.32 17.54 8.31
N ILE A 867 -13.02 17.52 7.99
CA ILE A 867 -12.11 16.47 8.47
C ILE A 867 -12.05 16.66 9.98
N ILE A 868 -12.83 15.89 10.72
CA ILE A 868 -12.58 15.70 12.14
C ILE A 868 -11.33 14.79 12.21
N PRO A 869 -10.22 15.24 12.81
CA PRO A 869 -9.03 14.42 12.97
C PRO A 869 -9.31 13.39 14.07
N ASN A 870 -9.91 12.25 13.71
CA ASN A 870 -9.93 11.10 14.60
C ASN A 870 -8.60 10.36 14.44
N ASN A 871 -7.91 10.26 15.57
CA ASN A 871 -6.64 9.59 15.80
C ASN A 871 -6.36 8.44 14.85
N ILE A 872 -5.19 8.50 14.21
CA ILE A 872 -4.54 7.41 13.50
C ILE A 872 -4.49 6.20 14.45
N MET A 873 -5.41 5.24 14.26
CA MET A 873 -5.23 3.90 14.78
C MET A 873 -4.19 3.21 13.91
N SER A 874 -3.12 2.77 14.56
CA SER A 874 -1.95 2.11 13.98
C SER A 874 -2.32 1.02 12.95
N GLN A 875 -1.67 1.05 11.78
CA GLN A 875 -1.60 -0.06 10.82
C GLN A 875 -0.80 -1.24 11.37
N SER A 876 -1.34 -1.87 12.40
CA SER A 876 -0.96 -3.20 12.85
C SER A 876 -2.24 -3.94 13.22
N ILE A 877 -3.05 -4.28 12.20
CA ILE A 877 -4.09 -5.29 12.35
C ILE A 877 -3.42 -6.62 12.06
N GLU A 878 -3.04 -7.33 13.13
CA GLU A 878 -2.77 -8.77 13.03
C GLU A 878 -4.04 -9.44 12.51
N CYS A 879 -3.94 -10.07 11.35
CA CYS A 879 -5.04 -10.79 10.72
C CYS A 879 -5.27 -12.09 11.50
N ASP A 880 -6.36 -12.14 12.28
CA ASP A 880 -6.86 -13.36 12.92
C ASP A 880 -7.47 -14.27 11.85
N PRO A 881 -6.97 -15.51 11.63
CA PRO A 881 -7.54 -16.43 10.65
C PRO A 881 -8.92 -16.97 11.07
N CYS A 882 -9.47 -16.61 12.23
CA CYS A 882 -10.75 -17.12 12.70
C CYS A 882 -11.59 -15.99 13.31
N GLY A 883 -12.77 -15.73 12.74
CA GLY A 883 -13.66 -14.68 13.20
C GLY A 883 -14.10 -14.86 14.65
N ASN A 884 -13.88 -13.83 15.47
CA ASN A 884 -14.88 -13.21 16.35
C ASN A 884 -14.21 -12.00 17.02
N GLY A 885 -14.74 -10.80 16.75
CA GLY A 885 -14.22 -9.58 17.35
C GLY A 885 -14.48 -9.54 18.85
N TYR A 886 -13.50 -9.92 19.67
CA TYR A 886 -13.27 -9.40 21.02
C TYR A 886 -11.79 -9.61 21.40
N ARG A 887 -11.17 -8.53 21.88
CA ARG A 887 -9.75 -8.45 22.28
C ARG A 887 -9.57 -9.08 23.67
N SER A 888 -8.71 -10.08 23.81
CA SER A 888 -8.10 -10.44 25.11
C SER A 888 -6.58 -10.51 24.97
N GLU A 889 -5.88 -9.66 25.71
CA GLU A 889 -4.43 -9.64 25.87
C GLU A 889 -3.94 -10.99 26.42
N ILE A 890 -2.94 -11.63 25.78
CA ILE A 890 -1.77 -12.29 26.38
C ILE A 890 -0.82 -12.86 25.28
N GLN A 891 0.45 -12.45 25.45
CA GLN A 891 1.76 -12.81 24.88
C GLN A 891 2.00 -14.01 23.92
N ASN A 892 2.79 -13.67 22.88
CA ASN A 892 3.95 -14.38 22.29
C ASN A 892 3.78 -15.82 21.75
N MET A 893 3.47 -15.93 20.44
CA MET A 893 4.17 -16.84 19.51
C MET A 893 4.16 -16.22 18.09
N THR A 894 5.32 -16.13 17.45
CA THR A 894 5.51 -15.61 16.08
C THR A 894 4.78 -16.44 15.03
N PRO A 895 3.95 -15.85 14.15
CA PRO A 895 3.40 -16.53 12.98
C PRO A 895 4.30 -16.37 11.73
N PRO A 896 4.24 -17.33 10.78
CA PRO A 896 5.08 -17.34 9.58
C PRO A 896 4.62 -16.34 8.51
N ILE A 897 5.63 -15.67 7.94
CA ILE A 897 5.81 -15.07 6.60
C ILE A 897 4.60 -15.07 5.64
N HIS A 898 4.23 -13.84 5.22
CA HIS A 898 3.46 -13.46 4.02
C HIS A 898 2.13 -14.17 3.76
N THR A 899 1.05 -13.69 4.38
CA THR A 899 -0.28 -13.73 3.75
C THR A 899 -0.70 -12.28 3.52
N LYS A 900 -0.84 -11.85 2.25
CA LYS A 900 -1.47 -10.55 1.95
C LYS A 900 -2.86 -10.56 2.60
N CYS A 901 -3.14 -9.64 3.52
CA CYS A 901 -4.52 -9.49 4.01
C CYS A 901 -5.38 -9.00 2.82
N LYS A 902 -6.53 -9.65 2.58
CA LYS A 902 -7.47 -9.25 1.53
C LYS A 902 -7.95 -7.81 1.78
N ASP A 903 -8.08 -7.03 0.72
CA ASP A 903 -8.61 -5.66 0.77
C ASP A 903 -9.99 -5.66 1.47
N PRO A 904 -10.23 -4.83 2.50
CA PRO A 904 -11.51 -4.79 3.19
C PRO A 904 -12.68 -4.33 2.31
N HIS A 905 -12.40 -3.62 1.20
CA HIS A 905 -13.42 -3.16 0.25
C HIS A 905 -13.88 -4.26 -0.71
N GLU A 906 -13.09 -5.32 -0.89
CA GLU A 906 -13.44 -6.45 -1.73
C GLU A 906 -13.98 -7.60 -0.89
N PHE A 907 -15.11 -8.18 -1.29
CA PHE A 907 -15.57 -9.45 -0.73
C PHE A 907 -15.73 -10.50 -1.79
N GLU A 908 -15.43 -11.74 -1.41
CA GLU A 908 -15.56 -12.91 -2.28
C GLU A 908 -15.93 -14.11 -1.44
N PHE A 909 -17.02 -14.78 -1.82
CA PHE A 909 -17.51 -16.01 -1.22
C PHE A 909 -17.73 -17.05 -2.30
N HIS A 910 -17.62 -18.33 -1.94
CA HIS A 910 -18.00 -19.42 -2.84
C HIS A 910 -19.26 -20.11 -2.33
N ILE A 911 -20.07 -20.56 -3.27
CA ILE A 911 -21.27 -21.35 -3.01
C ILE A 911 -21.33 -22.54 -3.97
N ASP A 912 -21.71 -23.70 -3.45
CA ASP A 912 -21.61 -24.97 -4.16
C ASP A 912 -23.02 -25.49 -4.47
N THR A 913 -23.28 -25.83 -5.73
CA THR A 913 -24.55 -26.44 -6.16
C THR A 913 -24.46 -27.96 -6.10
N GLY A 914 -25.51 -28.63 -5.63
CA GLY A 914 -25.70 -30.09 -5.72
C GLY A 914 -26.49 -30.44 -6.97
N GLU A 915 -27.48 -31.33 -6.86
CA GLU A 915 -28.43 -31.58 -7.96
C GLU A 915 -29.29 -30.33 -8.24
N ILE A 916 -29.71 -30.20 -9.51
CA ILE A 916 -30.61 -29.14 -9.99
C ILE A 916 -31.99 -29.74 -10.22
N ASP A 917 -33.03 -29.18 -9.60
CA ASP A 917 -34.43 -29.62 -9.73
C ASP A 917 -35.37 -28.43 -9.98
N PHE A 918 -35.60 -28.15 -11.26
CA PHE A 918 -36.41 -27.03 -11.73
C PHE A 918 -37.81 -26.93 -11.11
N ASN A 919 -38.33 -28.02 -10.54
CA ASN A 919 -39.63 -27.99 -9.88
C ASN A 919 -39.57 -27.51 -8.43
N ILE A 920 -38.43 -27.70 -7.75
CA ILE A 920 -38.15 -27.12 -6.44
C ILE A 920 -37.68 -25.67 -6.63
N ASN A 921 -36.89 -25.40 -7.68
CA ASN A 921 -36.34 -24.08 -8.02
C ASN A 921 -35.69 -23.38 -6.81
N LEU A 922 -34.79 -24.11 -6.15
CA LEU A 922 -34.08 -23.64 -4.96
C LEU A 922 -33.25 -22.39 -5.26
N GLY A 923 -32.58 -22.39 -6.43
CA GLY A 923 -31.76 -21.29 -6.90
C GLY A 923 -30.55 -20.98 -6.00
N ILE A 924 -30.03 -19.76 -6.13
CA ILE A 924 -29.09 -19.13 -5.19
C ILE A 924 -29.68 -17.78 -4.80
N GLY A 925 -29.92 -17.55 -3.52
CA GLY A 925 -30.38 -16.25 -3.01
C GLY A 925 -29.20 -15.37 -2.61
N VAL A 926 -29.16 -14.13 -3.10
CA VAL A 926 -28.19 -13.10 -2.69
C VAL A 926 -28.95 -11.99 -1.98
N ILE A 927 -28.63 -11.75 -0.71
CA ILE A 927 -29.27 -10.73 0.14
C ILE A 927 -28.18 -9.81 0.70
N LEU A 928 -28.38 -8.50 0.53
CA LEU A 928 -27.67 -7.49 1.30
C LEU A 928 -28.66 -6.86 2.27
N LYS A 929 -28.31 -6.76 3.55
CA LYS A 929 -29.24 -6.34 4.62
C LYS A 929 -28.57 -5.42 5.63
N ILE A 930 -29.30 -4.42 6.09
CA ILE A 930 -28.94 -3.56 7.22
C ILE A 930 -30.07 -3.66 8.25
N GLY A 931 -29.76 -4.26 9.41
CA GLY A 931 -30.73 -4.46 10.50
C GLY A 931 -30.70 -3.40 11.59
N THR A 932 -29.87 -2.37 11.45
CA THR A 932 -29.57 -1.41 12.54
C THR A 932 -29.93 0.03 12.17
N ALA A 933 -30.38 0.81 13.17
CA ALA A 933 -30.76 2.22 13.01
C ALA A 933 -29.60 3.17 12.65
N ASN A 934 -28.35 2.73 12.77
CA ASN A 934 -27.14 3.51 12.41
C ASN A 934 -26.30 2.86 11.30
N GLY A 935 -26.84 1.84 10.64
CA GLY A 935 -26.14 1.14 9.57
C GLY A 935 -26.23 1.88 8.25
N MET A 936 -25.30 1.63 7.34
CA MET A 936 -25.28 2.18 5.98
C MET A 936 -24.37 1.33 5.08
N ALA A 937 -24.58 1.34 3.78
CA ALA A 937 -23.63 0.75 2.83
C ALA A 937 -23.65 1.44 1.47
N THR A 938 -22.50 1.52 0.82
CA THR A 938 -22.38 1.77 -0.61
C THR A 938 -21.71 0.59 -1.29
N VAL A 939 -22.34 0.03 -2.33
CA VAL A 939 -21.92 -1.23 -2.97
C VAL A 939 -22.07 -1.14 -4.48
N ASP A 940 -21.11 -1.68 -5.23
CA ASP A 940 -21.18 -1.79 -6.69
C ASP A 940 -20.45 -3.07 -7.16
N ASN A 941 -20.40 -3.28 -8.49
CA ASN A 941 -19.65 -4.34 -9.16
C ASN A 941 -20.01 -5.73 -8.64
N LEU A 942 -21.30 -5.97 -8.33
CA LEU A 942 -21.75 -7.21 -7.73
C LEU A 942 -21.91 -8.29 -8.81
N GLU A 943 -21.20 -9.40 -8.66
CA GLU A 943 -21.26 -10.50 -9.61
C GLU A 943 -21.41 -11.87 -8.95
N VAL A 944 -22.24 -12.72 -9.58
CA VAL A 944 -22.25 -14.15 -9.33
C VAL A 944 -21.86 -14.88 -10.60
N ILE A 945 -20.70 -15.54 -10.57
CA ILE A 945 -20.13 -16.18 -11.76
C ILE A 945 -19.91 -17.68 -11.55
N GLU A 946 -20.03 -18.43 -12.63
CA GLU A 946 -19.64 -19.85 -12.66
C GLU A 946 -18.11 -19.97 -12.56
N ALA A 947 -17.63 -20.81 -11.65
CA ALA A 947 -16.20 -21.09 -11.48
C ALA A 947 -15.86 -22.48 -12.04
N ASN A 948 -15.65 -23.47 -11.17
CA ASN A 948 -15.19 -24.81 -11.56
C ASN A 948 -16.21 -25.90 -11.14
N PRO A 949 -16.33 -26.99 -11.91
CA PRO A 949 -17.04 -28.20 -11.48
C PRO A 949 -16.44 -28.75 -10.17
N LEU A 950 -17.31 -29.26 -9.29
CA LEU A 950 -16.90 -29.78 -7.98
C LEU A 950 -16.26 -31.16 -8.13
N THR A 951 -15.12 -31.35 -7.46
CA THR A 951 -14.41 -32.63 -7.39
C THR A 951 -13.97 -32.94 -5.95
N GLY A 952 -13.59 -34.20 -5.70
CA GLY A 952 -13.01 -34.62 -4.43
C GLY A 952 -13.86 -34.29 -3.20
N GLU A 953 -13.25 -33.61 -2.22
CA GLU A 953 -13.88 -33.27 -0.94
C GLU A 953 -15.06 -32.31 -1.08
N ALA A 954 -14.97 -31.29 -1.94
CA ALA A 954 -16.04 -30.32 -2.14
C ALA A 954 -17.32 -30.99 -2.65
N LEU A 955 -17.17 -31.94 -3.59
CA LEU A 955 -18.28 -32.75 -4.10
C LEU A 955 -18.92 -33.62 -2.99
N ALA A 956 -18.11 -34.23 -2.12
CA ALA A 956 -18.63 -35.03 -1.00
C ALA A 956 -19.37 -34.17 0.03
N ARG A 957 -18.85 -32.97 0.33
CA ARG A 957 -19.47 -32.01 1.26
C ARG A 957 -20.83 -31.52 0.74
N VAL A 958 -20.93 -31.13 -0.53
CA VAL A 958 -22.21 -30.66 -1.10
C VAL A 958 -23.25 -31.76 -1.11
N LYS A 959 -22.89 -33.01 -1.48
CA LYS A 959 -23.81 -34.16 -1.44
C LYS A 959 -24.35 -34.42 -0.02
N LYS A 960 -23.48 -34.33 0.99
CA LYS A 960 -23.90 -34.50 2.39
C LYS A 960 -24.81 -33.36 2.86
N ARG A 961 -24.51 -32.11 2.46
CA ARG A 961 -25.32 -30.93 2.79
C ARG A 961 -26.70 -31.00 2.15
N GLU A 962 -26.76 -31.35 0.87
CA GLU A 962 -28.01 -31.57 0.14
C GLU A 962 -28.87 -32.65 0.80
N GLN A 963 -28.28 -33.80 1.16
CA GLN A 963 -29.00 -34.85 1.88
C GLN A 963 -29.54 -34.41 3.24
N LYS A 964 -28.77 -33.61 3.98
CA LYS A 964 -29.21 -33.04 5.26
C LYS A 964 -30.40 -32.10 5.03
N TRP A 965 -30.30 -31.20 4.07
CA TRP A 965 -31.37 -30.27 3.70
C TRP A 965 -32.65 -31.00 3.26
N LYS A 966 -32.54 -32.06 2.42
CA LYS A 966 -33.70 -32.90 2.01
C LYS A 966 -34.42 -33.49 3.23
N LYS A 967 -33.69 -33.99 4.23
CA LYS A 967 -34.26 -34.52 5.49
C LYS A 967 -34.96 -33.45 6.33
N GLU A 968 -34.35 -32.27 6.44
CA GLU A 968 -34.95 -31.15 7.16
C GLU A 968 -36.23 -30.63 6.47
N MET A 969 -36.23 -30.57 5.14
CA MET A 969 -37.42 -30.23 4.37
C MET A 969 -38.55 -31.24 4.55
N GLU A 970 -38.25 -32.54 4.62
CA GLU A 970 -39.25 -33.57 4.93
C GLU A 970 -39.90 -33.36 6.30
N GLN A 971 -39.11 -32.95 7.31
CA GLN A 971 -39.62 -32.63 8.65
C GLN A 971 -40.48 -31.36 8.65
N LYS A 972 -40.01 -30.28 8.00
CA LYS A 972 -40.78 -29.03 7.84
C LYS A 972 -42.12 -29.31 7.15
N CYS A 973 -42.12 -30.12 6.09
CA CYS A 973 -43.33 -30.57 5.40
C CYS A 973 -44.30 -31.32 6.33
N LYS A 974 -43.83 -32.28 7.14
CA LYS A 974 -44.69 -33.03 8.08
C LYS A 974 -45.36 -32.11 9.12
N LEU A 975 -44.63 -31.12 9.62
CA LEU A 975 -45.18 -30.14 10.57
C LEU A 975 -46.24 -29.25 9.91
N THR A 976 -45.93 -28.74 8.72
CA THR A 976 -46.83 -27.90 7.93
C THR A 976 -48.12 -28.63 7.54
N GLU A 977 -48.05 -29.87 7.05
CA GLU A 977 -49.24 -30.63 6.63
C GLU A 977 -50.28 -30.73 7.76
N LYS A 978 -49.82 -30.93 9.00
CA LYS A 978 -50.68 -30.97 10.18
C LYS A 978 -51.33 -29.60 10.45
N ALA A 979 -50.54 -28.53 10.44
CA ALA A 979 -51.07 -27.19 10.70
C ALA A 979 -52.05 -26.73 9.60
N VAL A 980 -51.69 -26.93 8.33
CA VAL A 980 -52.51 -26.57 7.16
C VAL A 980 -53.80 -27.38 7.13
N SER A 981 -53.77 -28.69 7.42
CA SER A 981 -54.99 -29.51 7.46
C SER A 981 -55.95 -29.09 8.58
N VAL A 982 -55.43 -28.78 9.78
CA VAL A 982 -56.24 -28.27 10.90
C VAL A 982 -56.84 -26.90 10.58
N ALA A 983 -56.06 -26.00 9.98
CA ALA A 983 -56.53 -24.68 9.57
C ALA A 983 -57.60 -24.79 8.46
N LYS A 984 -57.32 -25.57 7.41
CA LYS A 984 -58.24 -25.81 6.31
C LYS A 984 -59.55 -26.43 6.79
N GLN A 985 -59.50 -27.44 7.65
CA GLN A 985 -60.69 -28.07 8.21
C GLN A 985 -61.54 -27.07 9.02
N ALA A 986 -60.89 -26.23 9.83
CA ALA A 986 -61.59 -25.20 10.60
C ALA A 986 -62.26 -24.17 9.69
N VAL A 987 -61.56 -23.72 8.64
CA VAL A 987 -62.11 -22.77 7.65
C VAL A 987 -63.24 -23.40 6.85
N ASP A 988 -63.05 -24.60 6.31
CA ASP A 988 -64.06 -25.29 5.48
C ASP A 988 -65.32 -25.59 6.30
N SER A 989 -65.21 -25.85 7.61
CA SER A 989 -66.36 -26.08 8.50
C SER A 989 -67.27 -24.87 8.73
N LEU A 990 -66.81 -23.66 8.37
CA LEU A 990 -67.63 -22.44 8.49
C LEU A 990 -68.72 -22.36 7.41
N PHE A 991 -68.52 -23.04 6.27
CA PHE A 991 -69.32 -22.91 5.05
C PHE A 991 -70.22 -24.12 4.80
N THR A 992 -71.28 -23.94 4.02
CA THR A 992 -72.22 -25.01 3.64
C THR A 992 -71.66 -25.93 2.56
N ASP A 993 -70.78 -25.41 1.70
CA ASP A 993 -70.23 -26.10 0.55
C ASP A 993 -68.83 -25.58 0.17
N ALA A 994 -68.23 -26.22 -0.82
CA ALA A 994 -66.89 -25.89 -1.31
C ALA A 994 -66.83 -24.54 -2.05
N GLN A 995 -67.96 -23.98 -2.48
CA GLN A 995 -68.06 -22.69 -3.14
C GLN A 995 -67.97 -21.53 -2.15
N LYS A 996 -68.09 -21.79 -0.84
CA LYS A 996 -67.86 -20.82 0.26
C LYS A 996 -68.70 -19.54 0.16
N ASN A 997 -69.87 -19.64 -0.46
CA ASN A 997 -70.79 -18.49 -0.67
C ASN A 997 -71.81 -18.31 0.45
N ARG A 998 -72.03 -19.34 1.30
CA ARG A 998 -72.94 -19.29 2.45
C ARG A 998 -72.28 -19.91 3.68
N LEU A 999 -72.53 -19.33 4.86
CA LEU A 999 -72.12 -19.91 6.14
C LEU A 999 -73.12 -20.97 6.59
N GLN A 1000 -72.67 -21.96 7.37
CA GLN A 1000 -73.61 -22.84 8.07
C GLN A 1000 -74.46 -22.01 9.04
N ALA A 1001 -75.75 -22.34 9.15
CA ALA A 1001 -76.68 -21.64 10.04
C ALA A 1001 -76.21 -21.64 11.51
N THR A 1002 -75.44 -22.66 11.91
CA THR A 1002 -74.88 -22.78 13.26
C THR A 1002 -73.60 -22.00 13.50
N THR A 1003 -72.86 -21.59 12.46
CA THR A 1003 -71.55 -20.90 12.59
C THR A 1003 -71.66 -19.63 13.42
N THR A 1004 -70.81 -19.44 14.42
CA THR A 1004 -70.74 -18.24 15.28
C THR A 1004 -69.52 -17.36 14.97
N MET A 1005 -69.49 -16.12 15.45
CA MET A 1005 -68.30 -15.26 15.34
C MET A 1005 -67.05 -15.92 15.99
N GLN A 1006 -67.25 -16.63 17.10
CA GLN A 1006 -66.17 -17.34 17.78
C GLN A 1006 -65.56 -18.46 16.92
N ASP A 1007 -66.37 -19.14 16.11
CA ASP A 1007 -65.88 -20.17 15.17
C ASP A 1007 -64.98 -19.55 14.09
N ILE A 1008 -65.33 -18.35 13.60
CA ILE A 1008 -64.54 -17.60 12.60
C ILE A 1008 -63.21 -17.14 13.21
N LEU A 1009 -63.22 -16.61 14.45
CA LEU A 1009 -62.01 -16.21 15.15
C LEU A 1009 -61.09 -17.41 15.46
N ASN A 1010 -61.67 -18.55 15.82
CA ASN A 1010 -60.93 -19.80 16.03
C ASN A 1010 -60.29 -20.31 14.73
N ALA A 1011 -60.99 -20.21 13.60
CA ALA A 1011 -60.42 -20.55 12.29
C ALA A 1011 -59.28 -19.60 11.91
N ARG A 1012 -59.43 -18.28 12.12
CA ARG A 1012 -58.39 -17.27 11.91
C ARG A 1012 -57.12 -17.59 12.71
N ALA A 1013 -57.25 -17.90 14.00
CA ALA A 1013 -56.12 -18.25 14.86
C ALA A 1013 -55.36 -19.48 14.35
N LYS A 1014 -56.08 -20.49 13.84
CA LYS A 1014 -55.46 -21.69 13.26
C LYS A 1014 -54.73 -21.40 11.94
N VAL A 1015 -55.25 -20.49 11.11
CA VAL A 1015 -54.56 -20.03 9.88
C VAL A 1015 -53.29 -19.27 10.23
N MET A 1016 -53.33 -18.37 11.21
CA MET A 1016 -52.16 -17.62 11.69
C MET A 1016 -51.08 -18.50 12.34
N ALA A 1017 -51.44 -19.71 12.78
CA ALA A 1017 -50.52 -20.68 13.37
C ALA A 1017 -49.78 -21.55 12.32
N ILE A 1018 -50.01 -21.35 11.01
CA ILE A 1018 -49.29 -22.08 9.96
C ILE A 1018 -47.80 -21.65 9.99
N PRO A 1019 -46.85 -22.58 10.16
CA PRO A 1019 -45.42 -22.25 10.20
C PRO A 1019 -44.84 -22.02 8.80
N TYR A 1020 -43.69 -21.34 8.71
CA TYR A 1020 -42.92 -21.14 7.46
C TYR A 1020 -43.69 -20.41 6.34
N VAL A 1021 -44.57 -19.49 6.71
CA VAL A 1021 -45.32 -18.62 5.77
C VAL A 1021 -44.40 -17.59 5.12
N TYR A 1022 -43.43 -17.07 5.86
CA TYR A 1022 -42.46 -16.11 5.39
C TYR A 1022 -41.04 -16.69 5.40
N HIS A 1023 -40.14 -16.07 4.64
CA HIS A 1023 -38.75 -16.47 4.55
C HIS A 1023 -38.02 -16.22 5.88
N PRO A 1024 -37.14 -17.13 6.33
CA PRO A 1024 -36.54 -17.07 7.68
C PRO A 1024 -35.61 -15.87 7.93
N TYR A 1025 -35.13 -15.19 6.90
CA TYR A 1025 -34.17 -14.08 7.01
C TYR A 1025 -34.76 -12.69 6.70
N LEU A 1026 -35.91 -12.65 6.02
CA LEU A 1026 -36.65 -11.46 5.59
C LEU A 1026 -38.15 -11.81 5.64
N GLU A 1027 -38.87 -11.26 6.62
CA GLU A 1027 -40.30 -11.56 6.84
C GLU A 1027 -41.17 -11.12 5.66
N GLU A 1028 -40.67 -10.21 4.83
CA GLU A 1028 -41.35 -9.65 3.66
C GLU A 1028 -41.32 -10.59 2.44
N LEU A 1029 -40.48 -11.63 2.47
CA LEU A 1029 -40.38 -12.62 1.40
C LEU A 1029 -41.29 -13.82 1.63
N SER A 1030 -41.90 -14.33 0.56
CA SER A 1030 -42.75 -15.52 0.59
C SER A 1030 -41.98 -16.77 1.02
N GLY A 1031 -42.45 -17.46 2.05
CA GLY A 1031 -41.99 -18.78 2.46
C GLY A 1031 -42.77 -19.91 1.78
N MET A 1032 -42.47 -21.16 2.13
CA MET A 1032 -43.06 -22.35 1.50
C MET A 1032 -44.59 -22.43 1.63
N ASN A 1033 -45.16 -21.83 2.68
CA ASN A 1033 -46.60 -21.88 2.97
C ASN A 1033 -47.32 -20.56 2.70
N TYR A 1034 -46.64 -19.60 2.07
CA TYR A 1034 -47.21 -18.28 1.81
C TYR A 1034 -48.55 -18.38 1.07
N MET A 1035 -48.56 -19.01 -0.11
CA MET A 1035 -49.75 -19.09 -0.97
C MET A 1035 -50.96 -19.74 -0.29
N ILE A 1036 -50.75 -20.86 0.40
CA ILE A 1036 -51.84 -21.57 1.08
C ILE A 1036 -52.36 -20.77 2.29
N SER A 1037 -51.48 -20.09 3.01
CA SER A 1037 -51.86 -19.20 4.11
C SER A 1037 -52.70 -18.03 3.61
N GLN A 1038 -52.29 -17.37 2.52
CA GLN A 1038 -53.03 -16.26 1.90
C GLN A 1038 -54.42 -16.70 1.43
N THR A 1039 -54.53 -17.89 0.84
CA THR A 1039 -55.83 -18.44 0.39
C THR A 1039 -56.76 -18.67 1.58
N LEU A 1040 -56.28 -19.35 2.63
CA LEU A 1040 -57.09 -19.62 3.82
C LEU A 1040 -57.46 -18.32 4.57
N GLN A 1041 -56.57 -17.33 4.59
CA GLN A 1041 -56.84 -16.03 5.19
C GLN A 1041 -57.91 -15.25 4.42
N SER A 1042 -57.90 -15.33 3.08
CA SER A 1042 -58.97 -14.79 2.22
C SER A 1042 -60.31 -15.47 2.48
N ASP A 1043 -60.31 -16.79 2.70
CA ASP A 1043 -61.52 -17.53 3.05
C ASP A 1043 -62.08 -17.12 4.41
N VAL A 1044 -61.22 -16.93 5.42
CA VAL A 1044 -61.62 -16.39 6.74
C VAL A 1044 -62.23 -15.00 6.60
N TYR A 1045 -61.63 -14.12 5.79
CA TYR A 1045 -62.18 -12.79 5.51
C TYR A 1045 -63.57 -12.88 4.85
N THR A 1046 -63.75 -13.81 3.92
CA THR A 1046 -65.04 -14.08 3.27
C THR A 1046 -66.09 -14.55 4.28
N ALA A 1047 -65.71 -15.42 5.23
CA ALA A 1047 -66.59 -15.87 6.30
C ALA A 1047 -67.04 -14.70 7.19
N SER A 1048 -66.11 -13.83 7.62
CA SER A 1048 -66.44 -12.63 8.41
C SER A 1048 -67.44 -11.72 7.68
N ARG A 1049 -67.24 -11.49 6.38
CA ARG A 1049 -68.16 -10.67 5.56
C ARG A 1049 -69.55 -11.29 5.45
N LEU A 1050 -69.65 -12.61 5.22
CA LEU A 1050 -70.94 -13.31 5.15
C LEU A 1050 -71.67 -13.32 6.51
N TYR A 1051 -70.94 -13.41 7.61
CA TYR A 1051 -71.49 -13.33 8.96
C TYR A 1051 -72.14 -11.97 9.23
N GLN A 1052 -71.47 -10.89 8.83
CA GLN A 1052 -72.03 -9.53 8.96
C GLN A 1052 -73.26 -9.34 8.05
N THR A 1053 -73.25 -9.92 6.84
CA THR A 1053 -74.34 -9.73 5.87
C THR A 1053 -75.62 -10.51 6.22
N ARG A 1054 -75.51 -11.66 6.90
CA ARG A 1054 -76.69 -12.47 7.30
C ARG A 1054 -77.41 -11.92 8.54
N ASN A 1055 -76.75 -11.07 9.32
CA ASN A 1055 -77.33 -10.49 10.52
C ASN A 1055 -78.24 -9.32 10.14
N VAL A 1056 -79.53 -9.43 10.45
CA VAL A 1056 -80.50 -8.35 10.20
C VAL A 1056 -80.28 -7.18 11.14
N ILE A 1057 -79.69 -7.43 12.31
CA ILE A 1057 -79.29 -6.41 13.28
C ILE A 1057 -78.00 -5.74 12.80
N ARG A 1058 -78.05 -4.42 12.69
CA ARG A 1058 -76.90 -3.62 12.28
C ARG A 1058 -76.00 -3.38 13.46
N ASN A 1059 -74.68 -3.49 13.24
CA ASN A 1059 -73.67 -3.32 14.29
C ASN A 1059 -73.96 -4.19 15.54
N GLY A 1060 -74.45 -5.43 15.33
CA GLY A 1060 -74.77 -6.37 16.41
C GLY A 1060 -73.56 -6.95 17.15
N ASP A 1061 -72.34 -6.72 16.66
CA ASP A 1061 -71.07 -7.06 17.32
C ASP A 1061 -70.39 -5.85 17.98
N PHE A 1062 -71.04 -4.68 17.95
CA PHE A 1062 -70.58 -3.43 18.54
C PHE A 1062 -69.21 -2.93 18.05
N SER A 1063 -68.73 -3.44 16.91
CA SER A 1063 -67.43 -3.06 16.33
C SER A 1063 -67.36 -1.58 15.91
N GLU A 1064 -68.50 -0.96 15.63
CA GLU A 1064 -68.64 0.48 15.36
C GLU A 1064 -69.17 1.26 16.57
N GLY A 1065 -68.95 0.75 17.78
CA GLY A 1065 -69.48 1.34 19.01
C GLY A 1065 -70.99 1.19 19.10
N LEU A 1066 -71.71 2.26 19.43
CA LEU A 1066 -73.18 2.30 19.50
C LEU A 1066 -73.85 2.79 18.21
N SER A 1067 -73.11 2.87 17.11
CA SER A 1067 -73.65 3.26 15.81
C SER A 1067 -74.81 2.34 15.41
N GLU A 1068 -75.88 2.89 14.82
CA GLU A 1068 -77.15 2.19 14.51
C GLU A 1068 -77.96 1.70 15.73
N TRP A 1069 -77.53 1.94 16.98
CA TRP A 1069 -78.28 1.64 18.19
C TRP A 1069 -78.79 2.92 18.87
N HIS A 1070 -80.04 2.90 19.34
CA HIS A 1070 -80.59 3.93 20.22
C HIS A 1070 -80.29 3.59 21.67
N ALA A 1071 -79.28 4.26 22.25
CA ALA A 1071 -78.85 4.04 23.63
C ALA A 1071 -79.16 5.24 24.53
N THR A 1072 -79.53 4.98 25.79
CA THR A 1072 -79.64 6.00 26.84
C THR A 1072 -78.35 6.12 27.69
N ASP A 1073 -78.24 7.19 28.49
CA ASP A 1073 -77.06 7.46 29.32
C ASP A 1073 -76.81 6.34 30.35
N GLY A 1074 -75.73 5.58 30.15
CA GLY A 1074 -75.35 4.44 31.02
C GLY A 1074 -75.01 3.16 30.25
N ALA A 1075 -75.23 3.16 28.94
CA ALA A 1075 -74.74 2.14 28.00
C ALA A 1075 -73.53 2.66 27.21
N ASN A 1076 -72.45 1.88 27.14
CA ASN A 1076 -71.30 2.18 26.29
C ASN A 1076 -70.58 0.91 25.84
N VAL A 1077 -69.76 1.01 24.80
CA VAL A 1077 -68.93 -0.10 24.31
C VAL A 1077 -67.53 0.05 24.88
N GLN A 1078 -67.03 -1.00 25.53
CA GLN A 1078 -65.72 -1.01 26.17
C GLN A 1078 -64.94 -2.27 25.77
N GLU A 1079 -63.61 -2.17 25.83
CA GLU A 1079 -62.75 -3.36 25.80
C GLU A 1079 -62.86 -4.10 27.15
N ARG A 1080 -63.28 -5.37 27.10
CA ARG A 1080 -63.46 -6.24 28.29
C ARG A 1080 -63.05 -7.67 27.96
N ASP A 1081 -62.36 -8.34 28.89
CA ASP A 1081 -61.91 -9.73 28.77
C ASP A 1081 -61.14 -10.08 27.49
N GLY A 1082 -60.31 -9.14 27.02
CA GLY A 1082 -59.54 -9.29 25.78
C GLY A 1082 -60.38 -9.20 24.50
N LYS A 1083 -61.64 -8.75 24.59
CA LYS A 1083 -62.52 -8.47 23.46
C LYS A 1083 -62.63 -6.95 23.26
N PRO A 1084 -62.34 -6.43 22.06
CA PRO A 1084 -62.24 -4.98 21.82
C PRO A 1084 -63.59 -4.26 21.88
N HIS A 1085 -64.70 -4.97 21.69
CA HIS A 1085 -66.04 -4.39 21.57
C HIS A 1085 -67.06 -5.21 22.36
N VAL A 1086 -67.40 -4.75 23.56
CA VAL A 1086 -68.46 -5.35 24.40
C VAL A 1086 -69.39 -4.24 24.85
N LEU A 1087 -70.70 -4.40 24.61
CA LEU A 1087 -71.70 -3.49 25.14
C LEU A 1087 -71.83 -3.69 26.65
N VAL A 1088 -71.63 -2.62 27.42
CA VAL A 1088 -71.73 -2.59 28.87
C VAL A 1088 -72.92 -1.72 29.27
N ILE A 1089 -73.93 -2.33 29.89
CA ILE A 1089 -75.06 -1.65 30.53
C ILE A 1089 -74.83 -1.70 32.03
N SER A 1090 -74.46 -0.56 32.62
CA SER A 1090 -74.01 -0.45 34.02
C SER A 1090 -75.05 0.17 34.97
N LYS A 1091 -76.21 0.54 34.45
CA LYS A 1091 -77.33 1.12 35.20
C LYS A 1091 -78.65 0.54 34.73
N TRP A 1092 -79.60 0.41 35.66
CA TRP A 1092 -80.89 -0.23 35.38
C TRP A 1092 -81.84 0.65 34.56
N ASP A 1093 -81.61 1.97 34.55
CA ASP A 1093 -82.33 2.94 33.72
C ASP A 1093 -81.71 3.11 32.32
N ALA A 1094 -80.62 2.40 32.02
CA ALA A 1094 -80.00 2.38 30.71
C ALA A 1094 -80.63 1.30 29.80
N ASN A 1095 -81.02 1.70 28.59
CA ASN A 1095 -81.61 0.82 27.57
C ASN A 1095 -80.91 1.07 26.23
N VAL A 1096 -80.66 0.00 25.49
CA VAL A 1096 -80.15 0.03 24.12
C VAL A 1096 -81.13 -0.68 23.21
N SER A 1097 -81.64 0.02 22.20
CA SER A 1097 -82.66 -0.54 21.31
C SER A 1097 -82.36 -0.29 19.84
N GLN A 1098 -82.81 -1.20 18.98
CA GLN A 1098 -82.73 -1.05 17.53
C GLN A 1098 -84.03 -1.56 16.91
N GLU A 1099 -84.54 -0.81 15.93
CA GLU A 1099 -85.68 -1.21 15.13
C GLU A 1099 -85.17 -1.76 13.80
N VAL A 1100 -85.57 -2.98 13.45
CA VAL A 1100 -85.11 -3.67 12.25
C VAL A 1100 -86.29 -4.07 11.37
N CYS A 1101 -86.13 -3.97 10.05
CA CYS A 1101 -87.14 -4.41 9.10
C CYS A 1101 -87.04 -5.92 8.86
N VAL A 1102 -88.17 -6.61 8.93
CA VAL A 1102 -88.29 -8.05 8.69
C VAL A 1102 -89.45 -8.37 7.76
N GLN A 1103 -89.49 -9.59 7.24
CA GLN A 1103 -90.63 -10.09 6.47
C GLN A 1103 -91.66 -10.69 7.44
N PRO A 1104 -92.92 -10.22 7.41
CA PRO A 1104 -94.00 -10.85 8.18
C PRO A 1104 -94.11 -12.34 7.86
N GLU A 1105 -94.50 -13.15 8.85
CA GLU A 1105 -94.72 -14.61 8.75
C GLU A 1105 -93.46 -15.47 8.45
N ARG A 1106 -92.26 -14.88 8.33
CA ARG A 1106 -91.00 -15.63 8.27
C ARG A 1106 -90.42 -15.87 9.66
N GLY A 1107 -89.87 -17.06 9.91
CA GLY A 1107 -89.16 -17.32 11.16
C GLY A 1107 -87.84 -16.55 11.24
N TYR A 1108 -87.54 -16.00 12.42
CA TYR A 1108 -86.23 -15.43 12.74
C TYR A 1108 -85.69 -16.04 14.03
N VAL A 1109 -84.38 -16.29 14.07
CA VAL A 1109 -83.64 -16.71 15.26
C VAL A 1109 -82.84 -15.51 15.78
N LEU A 1110 -83.17 -15.05 16.97
CA LEU A 1110 -82.33 -14.12 17.73
C LEU A 1110 -81.35 -14.93 18.56
N ARG A 1111 -80.04 -14.71 18.37
CA ARG A 1111 -78.99 -15.30 19.18
C ARG A 1111 -78.25 -14.19 19.91
N VAL A 1112 -78.22 -14.29 21.24
CA VAL A 1112 -77.62 -13.30 22.14
C VAL A 1112 -76.51 -13.98 22.92
N THR A 1113 -75.29 -13.46 22.80
CA THR A 1113 -74.13 -13.88 23.59
C THR A 1113 -73.83 -12.80 24.62
N ALA A 1114 -74.13 -13.08 25.89
CA ALA A 1114 -74.04 -12.09 26.96
C ALA A 1114 -73.64 -12.72 28.30
N ARG A 1115 -73.14 -11.89 29.22
CA ARG A 1115 -72.80 -12.22 30.60
C ARG A 1115 -73.45 -11.22 31.55
N LYS A 1116 -74.03 -11.70 32.65
CA LYS A 1116 -74.57 -10.86 33.73
C LYS A 1116 -73.60 -10.84 34.92
N GLU A 1117 -73.29 -9.64 35.41
CA GLU A 1117 -72.49 -9.42 36.62
C GLU A 1117 -73.33 -8.68 37.68
N GLY A 1118 -73.27 -9.12 38.94
CA GLY A 1118 -74.08 -8.57 40.04
C GLY A 1118 -75.43 -9.26 40.27
N THR A 1119 -76.21 -8.77 41.23
CA THR A 1119 -77.60 -9.21 41.47
C THR A 1119 -78.52 -8.72 40.36
N GLY A 1120 -79.69 -9.34 40.11
CA GLY A 1120 -80.61 -8.92 39.05
C GLY A 1120 -80.42 -9.64 37.71
N ASN A 1121 -81.22 -9.26 36.71
CA ASN A 1121 -81.30 -9.90 35.39
C ASN A 1121 -80.87 -8.92 34.30
N GLY A 1122 -79.97 -9.36 33.42
CA GLY A 1122 -79.82 -8.75 32.10
C GLY A 1122 -80.89 -9.31 31.17
N TYR A 1123 -81.46 -8.51 30.28
CA TYR A 1123 -82.48 -9.00 29.36
C TYR A 1123 -82.31 -8.43 27.96
N VAL A 1124 -82.71 -9.24 26.97
CA VAL A 1124 -82.92 -8.80 25.59
C VAL A 1124 -84.33 -9.17 25.21
N THR A 1125 -85.13 -8.15 24.89
CA THR A 1125 -86.52 -8.28 24.47
C THR A 1125 -86.61 -8.06 22.97
N LEU A 1126 -87.34 -8.92 22.30
CA LEU A 1126 -87.68 -8.86 20.90
C LEU A 1126 -89.19 -8.75 20.78
N SER A 1127 -89.69 -7.69 20.15
CA SER A 1127 -91.13 -7.43 20.03
C SER A 1127 -91.45 -6.94 18.62
N ASP A 1128 -92.57 -7.38 18.06
CA ASP A 1128 -93.12 -6.81 16.81
C ASP A 1128 -94.06 -5.61 17.06
N CYS A 1129 -94.02 -5.07 18.28
CA CYS A 1129 -94.86 -3.98 18.80
C CYS A 1129 -96.35 -4.34 18.98
N THR A 1130 -96.72 -5.62 18.90
CA THR A 1130 -98.03 -6.13 19.36
C THR A 1130 -97.92 -6.66 20.80
N ALA A 1131 -99.00 -6.55 21.57
CA ALA A 1131 -99.02 -7.02 22.96
C ALA A 1131 -98.94 -8.56 23.07
N GLU A 1132 -99.22 -9.28 21.99
CA GLU A 1132 -99.30 -10.75 21.95
C GLU A 1132 -98.02 -11.42 21.41
N ASN A 1133 -97.10 -10.68 20.77
CA ASN A 1133 -95.89 -11.23 20.15
C ASN A 1133 -94.60 -10.51 20.64
N THR A 1134 -94.25 -10.78 21.90
CA THR A 1134 -93.03 -10.28 22.54
C THR A 1134 -92.31 -11.41 23.27
N GLU A 1135 -91.05 -11.63 22.93
CA GLU A 1135 -90.18 -12.65 23.51
C GLU A 1135 -89.01 -11.99 24.27
N THR A 1136 -88.69 -12.46 25.47
CA THR A 1136 -87.60 -11.90 26.28
C THR A 1136 -86.65 -13.00 26.74
N VAL A 1137 -85.36 -12.86 26.41
CA VAL A 1137 -84.31 -13.67 27.00
C VAL A 1137 -83.73 -12.95 28.21
N THR A 1138 -83.63 -13.66 29.34
CA THR A 1138 -83.00 -13.15 30.57
C THR A 1138 -81.69 -13.87 30.85
N PHE A 1139 -80.72 -13.18 31.46
CA PHE A 1139 -79.40 -13.68 31.85
C PHE A 1139 -79.19 -13.39 33.34
N THR A 1140 -78.77 -14.39 34.10
CA THR A 1140 -78.52 -14.28 35.55
C THR A 1140 -77.07 -14.66 35.89
N ALA A 1141 -76.52 -14.10 36.97
CA ALA A 1141 -75.10 -14.23 37.30
C ALA A 1141 -74.62 -15.66 37.66
N ASN A 1142 -75.52 -16.63 37.87
CA ASN A 1142 -75.21 -17.99 38.30
C ASN A 1142 -75.62 -19.08 37.29
N GLU A 1143 -75.84 -18.74 36.02
CA GLU A 1143 -76.22 -19.73 35.02
C GLU A 1143 -75.06 -20.66 34.63
N PRO A 1144 -75.21 -21.99 34.76
CA PRO A 1144 -74.16 -22.94 34.38
C PRO A 1144 -73.99 -22.99 32.85
N VAL A 1145 -72.76 -22.80 32.39
CA VAL A 1145 -72.38 -22.94 30.97
C VAL A 1145 -72.55 -24.40 30.54
N GLY A 1146 -73.53 -24.68 29.67
CA GLY A 1146 -73.75 -26.01 29.11
C GLY A 1146 -72.58 -26.47 28.25
N THR A 1147 -71.99 -27.63 28.56
CA THR A 1147 -70.89 -28.23 27.79
C THR A 1147 -71.43 -28.93 26.54
N PRO A 1148 -70.96 -28.60 25.32
CA PRO A 1148 -71.31 -29.36 24.12
C PRO A 1148 -70.59 -30.72 24.09
N ARG A 1149 -71.38 -31.77 23.86
CA ARG A 1149 -70.94 -33.16 23.65
C ARG A 1149 -70.10 -33.29 22.38
N THR A 1150 -68.93 -33.91 22.51
CA THR A 1150 -68.13 -34.43 21.40
C THR A 1150 -68.81 -35.64 20.76
N THR A 1151 -68.99 -35.60 19.44
CA THR A 1151 -69.16 -36.79 18.60
C THR A 1151 -68.07 -36.82 17.54
N ALA A 1152 -67.55 -38.01 17.27
CA ALA A 1152 -66.61 -38.34 16.21
C ALA A 1152 -67.11 -39.62 15.52
N PRO A 1153 -66.60 -40.03 14.34
CA PRO A 1153 -66.17 -39.25 13.17
C PRO A 1153 -66.87 -39.78 11.88
N ALA A 1154 -66.86 -39.01 10.79
CA ALA A 1154 -67.10 -39.55 9.44
C ALA A 1154 -65.95 -39.17 8.50
N ARG A 1155 -65.47 -40.19 7.78
CA ARG A 1155 -64.30 -40.20 6.90
C ARG A 1155 -64.76 -40.02 5.45
N ARG A 1156 -64.19 -39.05 4.70
CA ARG A 1156 -63.81 -39.24 3.29
C ARG A 1156 -62.92 -38.10 2.74
N THR A 1157 -61.72 -38.55 2.34
CA THR A 1157 -60.90 -38.15 1.17
C THR A 1157 -60.76 -36.67 0.80
N ILE A 1158 -59.57 -36.13 1.08
CA ILE A 1158 -58.95 -34.99 0.39
C ILE A 1158 -57.70 -35.50 -0.32
N ALA A 1159 -57.52 -35.09 -1.57
CA ALA A 1159 -56.26 -35.15 -2.32
C ALA A 1159 -55.80 -33.71 -2.64
N PRO A 1160 -54.50 -33.45 -2.80
CA PRO A 1160 -53.41 -33.66 -1.85
C PRO A 1160 -52.89 -32.33 -1.25
N ALA A 1161 -51.94 -32.45 -0.32
CA ALA A 1161 -51.32 -31.39 0.45
C ALA A 1161 -50.23 -30.61 -0.34
N ALA A 1162 -49.89 -29.42 0.16
CA ALA A 1162 -48.83 -28.54 -0.33
C ALA A 1162 -47.40 -29.13 -0.26
N CYS A 1163 -47.24 -30.36 0.24
CA CYS A 1163 -46.01 -31.14 0.13
C CYS A 1163 -46.31 -32.40 -0.66
N ASP A 1164 -45.91 -32.41 -1.93
CA ASP A 1164 -45.99 -33.62 -2.75
C ASP A 1164 -44.94 -34.63 -2.27
N LYS A 1165 -45.39 -35.60 -1.47
CA LYS A 1165 -44.56 -36.68 -0.90
C LYS A 1165 -43.94 -37.59 -1.96
N THR A 1166 -44.38 -37.54 -3.23
CA THR A 1166 -43.80 -38.40 -4.27
C THR A 1166 -42.44 -37.92 -4.78
N ARG A 1167 -42.05 -36.65 -4.57
CA ARG A 1167 -40.76 -36.12 -5.07
C ARG A 1167 -39.52 -36.42 -4.23
N TYR A 1168 -39.66 -36.67 -2.93
CA TYR A 1168 -38.51 -36.86 -2.02
C TYR A 1168 -38.16 -38.33 -1.74
N ASN A 1169 -38.99 -39.27 -2.21
CA ASN A 1169 -38.81 -40.70 -1.99
C ASN A 1169 -38.15 -41.44 -3.16
N GLU A 1170 -38.08 -40.86 -4.36
CA GLU A 1170 -37.49 -41.49 -5.54
C GLU A 1170 -35.97 -41.24 -5.65
N SER A 1171 -35.20 -41.59 -4.61
CA SER A 1171 -33.76 -41.85 -4.75
C SER A 1171 -33.23 -42.64 -3.55
N PHE A 1172 -33.77 -43.84 -3.35
CA PHE A 1172 -33.09 -44.89 -2.60
C PHE A 1172 -32.75 -46.04 -3.55
N GLY A 1173 -31.81 -45.76 -4.45
CA GLY A 1173 -31.12 -46.80 -5.20
C GLY A 1173 -30.11 -47.49 -4.28
N ILE A 1174 -30.43 -48.72 -3.88
CA ILE A 1174 -29.51 -49.67 -3.27
C ILE A 1174 -28.37 -49.92 -4.27
N VAL A 1175 -27.13 -49.63 -3.88
CA VAL A 1175 -25.96 -50.17 -4.56
C VAL A 1175 -25.75 -51.61 -4.06
N PRO A 1176 -25.59 -52.62 -4.93
CA PRO A 1176 -25.43 -54.01 -4.52
C PRO A 1176 -24.08 -54.25 -3.85
N ASP A 1177 -24.10 -55.05 -2.77
CA ASP A 1177 -22.91 -55.67 -2.19
C ASP A 1177 -22.18 -56.55 -3.23
N MET A 1178 -20.87 -56.38 -3.33
CA MET A 1178 -19.96 -57.43 -3.80
C MET A 1178 -18.72 -57.52 -2.89
N ASN A 1179 -18.75 -58.57 -2.06
CA ASN A 1179 -17.64 -59.38 -1.55
C ASN A 1179 -16.43 -58.70 -0.88
N MET A 1180 -16.37 -58.86 0.45
CA MET A 1180 -15.26 -59.62 1.05
C MET A 1180 -15.77 -60.46 2.22
N THR A 1181 -15.59 -61.78 2.10
CA THR A 1181 -15.80 -62.74 3.19
C THR A 1181 -14.47 -63.09 3.87
N ASN A 1182 -14.59 -63.21 5.20
CA ASN A 1182 -13.79 -63.97 6.17
C ASN A 1182 -12.40 -63.48 6.57
N TYR A 1183 -12.24 -63.06 7.83
CA TYR A 1183 -11.85 -63.96 8.92
C TYR A 1183 -12.19 -63.38 10.31
N THR A 1184 -12.34 -64.28 11.27
CA THR A 1184 -12.94 -64.16 12.61
C THR A 1184 -12.00 -63.65 13.72
N ALA A 1185 -12.63 -63.27 14.83
CA ALA A 1185 -12.15 -62.61 16.06
C ALA A 1185 -11.00 -63.28 16.85
N GLU A 1186 -10.22 -62.49 17.61
CA GLU A 1186 -10.13 -62.53 19.09
C GLU A 1186 -9.13 -61.51 19.73
N ASN A 1187 -9.66 -60.76 20.72
CA ASN A 1187 -9.14 -60.27 22.02
C ASN A 1187 -7.72 -59.68 22.27
N THR A 1188 -7.77 -58.45 22.85
CA THR A 1188 -6.95 -57.87 23.96
C THR A 1188 -5.43 -57.72 23.74
N SER A 1189 -4.72 -56.66 24.13
CA SER A 1189 -4.86 -55.67 25.20
C SER A 1189 -4.05 -54.39 24.88
N LYS A 1190 -4.43 -53.31 25.57
CA LYS A 1190 -3.67 -52.05 25.76
C LYS A 1190 -2.15 -52.24 25.87
N GLU A 1191 -1.41 -51.35 25.21
CA GLU A 1191 -0.37 -50.59 25.89
C GLU A 1191 -0.37 -49.14 25.41
N VAL A 1192 -0.30 -48.26 26.40
CA VAL A 1192 -0.38 -46.80 26.38
C VAL A 1192 1.02 -46.28 26.61
N CYS A 1193 1.32 -45.11 26.05
CA CYS A 1193 2.06 -43.97 26.65
C CYS A 1193 2.85 -43.26 25.54
N SER A 1194 3.07 -41.95 25.54
CA SER A 1194 2.74 -40.79 26.39
C SER A 1194 3.54 -39.65 25.72
N CYS A 1195 3.14 -38.39 25.65
CA CYS A 1195 2.94 -37.41 26.71
C CYS A 1195 2.42 -36.12 26.03
N GLY A 1196 1.62 -35.22 26.58
CA GLY A 1196 1.26 -34.82 27.95
C GLY A 1196 0.91 -33.32 27.83
N CYS A 1197 -0.09 -32.74 28.50
CA CYS A 1197 -0.42 -32.90 29.90
C CYS A 1197 -1.88 -32.57 30.20
N ASN A 1198 -2.42 -33.33 31.16
CA ASN A 1198 -3.58 -33.04 31.99
C ASN A 1198 -3.34 -31.81 32.86
N ASN A 1199 -4.40 -31.08 33.19
CA ASN A 1199 -4.88 -31.01 34.58
C ASN A 1199 -6.29 -30.39 34.71
N THR A 1200 -7.19 -31.22 35.24
CA THR A 1200 -8.19 -30.93 36.28
C THR A 1200 -8.90 -29.58 36.24
N ILE A 1201 -10.14 -29.61 35.74
CA ILE A 1201 -11.15 -28.60 36.09
C ILE A 1201 -11.69 -28.94 37.48
N HIS A 1202 -11.21 -28.21 38.48
CA HIS A 1202 -12.01 -27.85 39.65
C HIS A 1202 -13.23 -27.09 39.13
N THR A 1203 -14.43 -27.49 39.57
CA THR A 1203 -15.65 -26.68 39.49
C THR A 1203 -15.78 -25.82 40.75
N PRO A 1204 -15.52 -24.51 40.71
CA PRO A 1204 -16.08 -23.58 41.67
C PRO A 1204 -17.41 -23.06 41.11
N SER A 1205 -18.46 -23.39 41.85
CA SER A 1205 -19.75 -22.72 41.82
C SER A 1205 -19.58 -21.20 41.93
N TYR A 1206 -19.98 -20.47 40.89
CA TYR A 1206 -20.55 -19.13 41.03
C TYR A 1206 -21.83 -19.07 40.22
N GLN A 1207 -22.88 -18.70 40.94
CA GLN A 1207 -24.28 -18.73 40.54
C GLN A 1207 -24.53 -17.81 39.34
N ALA A 1208 -24.83 -18.41 38.18
CA ALA A 1208 -25.66 -17.75 37.19
C ALA A 1208 -27.10 -18.17 37.48
N GLN A 1209 -27.88 -17.23 38.01
CA GLN A 1209 -29.32 -17.34 38.15
C GLN A 1209 -29.92 -17.83 36.84
N ALA A 1210 -30.71 -18.88 36.92
CA ALA A 1210 -31.66 -19.23 35.87
C ALA A 1210 -32.59 -18.03 35.66
N TYR A 1211 -32.37 -17.25 34.61
CA TYR A 1211 -33.46 -16.52 33.98
C TYR A 1211 -34.20 -17.51 33.09
N SER A 1212 -35.10 -18.24 33.73
CA SER A 1212 -36.23 -18.86 33.07
C SER A 1212 -37.06 -17.75 32.40
N SER A 1213 -36.77 -17.43 31.15
CA SER A 1213 -37.80 -16.91 30.25
C SER A 1213 -38.43 -18.11 29.56
N THR A 1214 -39.17 -18.89 30.35
CA THR A 1214 -40.42 -19.47 29.86
C THR A 1214 -41.10 -18.36 29.05
N PRO A 1215 -41.44 -18.56 27.77
CA PRO A 1215 -42.60 -17.87 27.26
C PRO A 1215 -43.70 -18.32 28.21
N SER A 1216 -44.14 -17.43 29.09
CA SER A 1216 -45.44 -17.60 29.69
C SER A 1216 -46.36 -17.82 28.50
N MET A 1217 -46.77 -19.07 28.30
CA MET A 1217 -48.04 -19.30 27.66
C MET A 1217 -48.98 -18.31 28.35
N PRO A 1218 -49.65 -17.40 27.63
CA PRO A 1218 -50.93 -16.98 28.14
C PRO A 1218 -51.65 -18.30 28.34
N ASN A 1219 -51.97 -18.62 29.60
CA ASN A 1219 -52.74 -19.81 29.94
C ASN A 1219 -53.93 -19.89 28.97
N VAL A 1220 -53.84 -20.72 27.93
CA VAL A 1220 -55.03 -21.24 27.23
C VAL A 1220 -55.51 -22.44 28.03
N THR A 1221 -55.66 -22.22 29.33
CA THR A 1221 -56.53 -22.98 30.22
C THR A 1221 -57.58 -21.98 30.65
N GLY A 1222 -58.79 -22.13 30.12
CA GLY A 1222 -59.93 -21.31 30.54
C GLY A 1222 -60.68 -20.68 29.38
N SER A 1223 -61.21 -21.51 28.49
CA SER A 1223 -62.57 -21.26 28.01
C SER A 1223 -63.49 -21.21 29.23
N SER A 1224 -63.67 -20.01 29.78
CA SER A 1224 -64.91 -19.59 30.43
C SER A 1224 -64.90 -18.06 30.50
N SER A 1225 -65.07 -17.39 29.36
CA SER A 1225 -65.37 -15.94 29.38
C SER A 1225 -66.69 -15.66 30.11
N GLY A 1226 -67.43 -16.68 30.58
CA GLY A 1226 -68.67 -16.53 31.33
C GLY A 1226 -69.83 -16.00 30.50
N TYR A 1227 -69.61 -15.75 29.20
CA TYR A 1227 -70.67 -15.39 28.26
C TYR A 1227 -71.44 -16.66 27.87
N ILE A 1228 -72.75 -16.56 27.92
CA ILE A 1228 -73.68 -17.61 27.57
C ILE A 1228 -74.38 -17.17 26.29
N THR A 1229 -74.54 -18.08 25.35
CA THR A 1229 -75.32 -17.85 24.15
C THR A 1229 -76.71 -18.44 24.34
N LYS A 1230 -77.73 -17.61 24.21
CA LYS A 1230 -79.14 -18.02 24.22
C LYS A 1230 -79.78 -17.70 22.89
N THR A 1231 -80.74 -18.53 22.49
CA THR A 1231 -81.47 -18.39 21.23
C THR A 1231 -82.97 -18.29 21.50
N ILE A 1232 -83.61 -17.36 20.82
CA ILE A 1232 -85.07 -17.20 20.77
C ILE A 1232 -85.48 -17.31 19.31
N GLU A 1233 -86.59 -18.00 19.08
CA GLU A 1233 -87.25 -18.09 17.79
C GLU A 1233 -88.50 -17.22 17.82
N MET A 1234 -88.75 -16.46 16.77
CA MET A 1234 -89.94 -15.61 16.69
C MET A 1234 -90.41 -15.47 15.24
N PHE A 1235 -91.73 -15.39 15.07
CA PHE A 1235 -92.41 -15.19 13.80
C PHE A 1235 -93.14 -13.84 13.87
N PRO A 1236 -92.60 -12.77 13.29
CA PRO A 1236 -93.17 -11.44 13.37
C PRO A 1236 -94.48 -11.37 12.58
N GLU A 1237 -95.53 -10.79 13.16
CA GLU A 1237 -96.78 -10.51 12.44
C GLU A 1237 -96.70 -9.20 11.66
N THR A 1238 -95.74 -8.35 11.99
CA THR A 1238 -95.48 -7.07 11.35
C THR A 1238 -94.18 -7.08 10.55
N ASN A 1239 -93.94 -6.03 9.75
CA ASN A 1239 -92.72 -5.88 8.98
C ASN A 1239 -91.58 -5.22 9.77
N ARG A 1240 -91.72 -5.07 11.10
CA ARG A 1240 -90.74 -4.41 11.95
C ARG A 1240 -90.59 -5.12 13.28
N LEU A 1241 -89.35 -5.24 13.74
CA LEU A 1241 -89.02 -5.74 15.07
C LEU A 1241 -88.24 -4.71 15.85
N ARG A 1242 -88.57 -4.60 17.13
CA ARG A 1242 -87.82 -3.82 18.10
C ARG A 1242 -87.04 -4.77 19.00
N ILE A 1243 -85.73 -4.59 19.01
CA ILE A 1243 -84.83 -5.21 19.99
C ILE A 1243 -84.60 -4.19 21.09
N GLU A 1244 -84.76 -4.59 22.34
CA GLU A 1244 -84.41 -3.79 23.51
C GLU A 1244 -83.50 -4.59 24.43
N ILE A 1245 -82.40 -3.98 24.85
CA ILE A 1245 -81.39 -4.55 25.74
C ILE A 1245 -81.42 -3.71 27.00
N GLY A 1246 -81.65 -4.36 28.13
CA GLY A 1246 -81.70 -3.68 29.42
C GLY A 1246 -81.23 -4.58 30.55
N GLU A 1247 -81.22 -4.00 31.75
CA GLU A 1247 -80.77 -4.70 32.94
C GLU A 1247 -81.59 -4.21 34.15
N THR A 1248 -81.86 -5.07 35.14
CA THR A 1248 -82.71 -4.70 36.27
C THR A 1248 -81.94 -4.18 37.49
N GLU A 1249 -80.69 -4.60 37.65
CA GLU A 1249 -79.77 -4.25 38.74
C GLU A 1249 -78.39 -4.88 38.40
N GLY A 1250 -77.26 -4.21 38.67
CA GLY A 1250 -75.91 -4.74 38.40
C GLY A 1250 -75.29 -4.27 37.07
N THR A 1251 -74.55 -5.13 36.37
CA THR A 1251 -73.94 -4.81 35.06
C THR A 1251 -74.19 -5.92 34.06
N PHE A 1252 -74.70 -5.59 32.87
CA PHE A 1252 -74.94 -6.55 31.79
C PHE A 1252 -73.97 -6.31 30.64
N LEU A 1253 -73.27 -7.38 30.23
CA LEU A 1253 -72.23 -7.35 29.22
C LEU A 1253 -72.70 -8.16 28.01
N VAL A 1254 -72.91 -7.50 26.88
CA VAL A 1254 -73.34 -8.16 25.64
C VAL A 1254 -72.20 -8.15 24.65
N GLU A 1255 -71.76 -9.34 24.25
CA GLU A 1255 -70.69 -9.51 23.25
C GLU A 1255 -71.24 -9.39 21.84
N SER A 1256 -72.33 -10.10 21.55
CA SER A 1256 -72.92 -10.09 20.21
C SER A 1256 -74.40 -10.39 20.27
N ILE A 1257 -75.15 -9.72 19.41
CA ILE A 1257 -76.54 -10.00 19.11
C ILE A 1257 -76.67 -10.19 17.60
N GLU A 1258 -77.25 -11.33 17.20
CA GLU A 1258 -77.58 -11.60 15.80
C GLU A 1258 -79.03 -12.02 15.64
N LEU A 1259 -79.72 -11.46 14.65
CA LEU A 1259 -81.05 -11.87 14.22
C LEU A 1259 -80.94 -12.42 12.81
N ILE A 1260 -81.24 -13.70 12.65
CA ILE A 1260 -81.05 -14.44 11.39
C ILE A 1260 -82.41 -14.92 10.90
N CYS A 1261 -82.70 -14.74 9.61
CA CYS A 1261 -83.89 -15.34 9.01
C CYS A 1261 -83.72 -16.86 8.89
N MET A 1262 -84.73 -17.62 9.32
CA MET A 1262 -84.77 -19.07 9.13
C MET A 1262 -85.03 -19.36 7.64
N GLU A 1263 -83.99 -19.74 6.92
CA GLU A 1263 -84.08 -20.25 5.55
C GLU A 1263 -83.48 -21.66 5.52
N ASP A 1264 -84.16 -22.58 4.84
CA ASP A 1264 -83.66 -23.96 4.61
C ASP A 1264 -82.38 -24.00 3.74
#